data_AF-A0A926YNU2-F1
#
_entry.id   AF-A0A926YNU2-F1
#
_cell.length_a   1.000
_cell.length_b   1.000
_cell.length_c   1.000
_cell.angle_alpha   90.00
_cell.angle_beta   90.00
_cell.angle_gamma   90.00
#
_symmetry.space_group_name_H-M   'P 1'
#
loop_
_entity.id
_entity.type
_entity.pdbx_description
1 polymer ?
#
loop_
_entity_poly.entity_id
_entity_poly.type
_entity_poly.pdbx_seq_one_letter_code
_entity_poly.pdbx_strand_id
1 'polypeptide(L)'
;MKASQALSDEIVLDKLLAKLLVIFMESAGAQRGCLLLERNGVLQIEAESNVESKTLSVSHVSMTSEFGRDRLAWAIVHYVARTQENVVLNHVTQDDRFNQDAYILKHQPKAILCAPLLHQGKRSGILYLENNLTFNAFTPERFKVLQVLSTQAAISIDNARLYSELELRVQERTAALTQTNERLQAEILERQRSEQTLQMIVEGTASVIGVDFFRSLVRSLAQALNVRYAFISECVDAAPTRVRSFAFWEGDEFGDAFEYDLPGTPCERIINSKGCQCFSDQIQSLFPEDQDLKDMQVQSYAGIALLDSSGNLLGHLAVLDDQPLENESRTHAVLEIFAARAAAEMERKQAEDALRVSETKFSTAFRSSPDAMTISTLKDGCYIEVNHSCLVMLGYSHEEMIGHSALELGVWATLEDRNTIQQRLQAHGSVTNLETKLRRKSGASFPVLFSAEVILLEDEPCLLAVTADITMLKQAEKALERLAEIGELAAMIVHEVRNPLTTISMGLNAFKKLQLSERFQEYLSLSLDEADRLQRLLDQILLYARPQTLQRSHLELNSFIASSLSTLKTPPAALGKHLKLIAATAPVTVLADRDKLKQVLINLVTNACEAVAVGETITVRVQVIEHDQICIQIHNGGVPIPVEFLPNLTKPFFSTKASGTGLGLAIVKRIVEAHDGELRIESLAATGTTVSVQLPLTH
;
A
#
# COMPACT_ATOMS: atom_id res chain seq x y z
N MET A 1 -71.37 57.31 -41.94
CA MET A 1 -70.21 57.29 -41.01
C MET A 1 -70.50 56.58 -39.68
N LYS A 2 -71.60 56.84 -38.96
CA LYS A 2 -71.91 56.16 -37.67
C LYS A 2 -71.87 54.62 -37.73
N ALA A 3 -72.37 54.01 -38.81
CA ALA A 3 -72.30 52.56 -39.02
C ALA A 3 -70.87 52.04 -39.20
N SER A 4 -70.01 52.74 -39.96
CA SER A 4 -68.62 52.32 -40.20
C SER A 4 -67.76 52.35 -38.94
N GLN A 5 -68.05 53.26 -38.01
CA GLN A 5 -67.32 53.44 -36.77
C GLN A 5 -67.74 52.38 -35.73
N ALA A 6 -69.05 52.09 -35.63
CA ALA A 6 -69.58 51.03 -34.79
C ALA A 6 -69.10 49.62 -35.18
N LEU A 7 -68.64 49.44 -36.43
CA LEU A 7 -68.10 48.17 -36.94
C LEU A 7 -66.63 47.93 -36.59
N SER A 8 -65.85 49.00 -36.36
CA SER A 8 -64.43 48.87 -36.02
C SER A 8 -64.16 48.67 -34.53
N ASP A 9 -65.15 48.94 -33.67
CA ASP A 9 -65.00 48.86 -32.21
C ASP A 9 -65.25 47.45 -31.63
N GLU A 10 -65.72 46.48 -32.43
CA GLU A 10 -66.04 45.13 -31.96
C GLU A 10 -64.97 44.12 -32.40
N ILE A 11 -64.25 43.57 -31.43
CA ILE A 11 -63.11 42.65 -31.66
C ILE A 11 -63.58 41.19 -31.56
N VAL A 12 -64.71 40.92 -30.90
CA VAL A 12 -65.27 39.57 -30.78
C VAL A 12 -66.04 39.22 -32.05
N LEU A 13 -65.54 38.24 -32.81
CA LEU A 13 -66.06 37.86 -34.13
C LEU A 13 -67.58 37.61 -34.13
N ASP A 14 -68.11 36.84 -33.17
CA ASP A 14 -69.54 36.50 -33.14
C ASP A 14 -70.44 37.73 -32.91
N LYS A 15 -70.01 38.65 -32.03
CA LYS A 15 -70.72 39.91 -31.77
C LYS A 15 -70.63 40.86 -32.96
N LEU A 16 -69.49 40.87 -33.64
CA LEU A 16 -69.25 41.67 -34.84
C LEU A 16 -70.18 41.20 -35.98
N LEU A 17 -70.25 39.89 -36.23
CA LEU A 17 -71.10 39.32 -37.27
C LEU A 17 -72.59 39.60 -37.04
N ALA A 18 -73.04 39.48 -35.79
CA ALA A 18 -74.41 39.84 -35.40
C ALA A 18 -74.73 41.31 -35.72
N LYS A 19 -73.86 42.24 -35.30
CA LYS A 19 -74.02 43.68 -35.56
C LYS A 19 -73.97 44.01 -37.06
N LEU A 20 -73.02 43.41 -37.78
CA LEU A 20 -72.87 43.56 -39.23
C LEU A 20 -74.15 43.19 -39.96
N LEU A 21 -74.74 42.04 -39.60
CA LEU A 21 -75.93 41.53 -40.26
C LEU A 21 -77.13 42.46 -40.09
N VAL A 22 -77.34 42.99 -38.88
CA VAL A 22 -78.40 43.98 -38.60
C VAL A 22 -78.20 45.23 -39.46
N ILE A 23 -76.98 45.77 -39.49
CA ILE A 23 -76.65 46.98 -40.27
C ILE A 23 -76.88 46.73 -41.77
N PHE A 24 -76.49 45.57 -42.30
CA PHE A 24 -76.70 45.20 -43.69
C PHE A 24 -78.19 45.09 -44.03
N MET A 25 -78.98 44.45 -43.16
CA MET A 25 -80.41 44.29 -43.36
C MET A 25 -81.14 45.65 -43.35
N GLU A 26 -80.83 46.52 -42.39
CA GLU A 26 -81.40 47.88 -42.30
C GLU A 26 -81.02 48.74 -43.51
N SER A 27 -79.74 48.71 -43.91
CA SER A 27 -79.23 49.52 -45.02
C SER A 27 -79.78 49.07 -46.38
N ALA A 28 -80.02 47.76 -46.55
CA ALA A 28 -80.59 47.20 -47.76
C ALA A 28 -82.13 47.29 -47.80
N GLY A 29 -82.79 47.35 -46.64
CA GLY A 29 -84.23 47.10 -46.52
C GLY A 29 -84.56 45.62 -46.75
N ALA A 30 -83.72 44.71 -46.27
CA ALA A 30 -83.93 43.27 -46.34
C ALA A 30 -84.77 42.78 -45.14
N GLN A 31 -85.56 41.74 -45.36
CA GLN A 31 -86.36 41.10 -44.29
C GLN A 31 -85.64 39.91 -43.69
N ARG A 32 -84.75 39.29 -44.46
CA ARG A 32 -83.91 38.20 -43.98
C ARG A 32 -82.50 38.40 -44.50
N GLY A 33 -81.53 38.04 -43.68
CA GLY A 33 -80.13 38.09 -44.06
C GLY A 33 -79.33 36.95 -43.44
N CYS A 34 -78.29 36.54 -44.15
CA CYS A 34 -77.29 35.58 -43.69
C CYS A 34 -75.88 36.08 -44.05
N LEU A 35 -74.95 35.91 -43.11
CA LEU A 35 -73.52 36.07 -43.33
C LEU A 35 -72.89 34.69 -43.32
N LEU A 36 -72.14 34.39 -44.38
CA LEU A 36 -71.41 33.15 -44.52
C LEU A 36 -69.91 33.44 -44.48
N LEU A 37 -69.17 32.69 -43.67
CA LEU A 37 -67.71 32.72 -43.68
C LEU A 37 -67.16 31.36 -44.06
N GLU A 38 -65.93 31.37 -44.56
CA GLU A 38 -65.19 30.14 -44.80
C GLU A 38 -64.44 29.72 -43.53
N ARG A 39 -64.66 28.48 -43.10
CA ARG A 39 -63.87 27.77 -42.08
C ARG A 39 -63.44 26.43 -42.65
N ASN A 40 -62.14 26.12 -42.57
CA ASN A 40 -61.55 24.87 -43.08
C ASN A 40 -61.93 24.55 -44.56
N GLY A 41 -62.03 25.58 -45.41
CA GLY A 41 -62.36 25.42 -46.83
C GLY A 41 -63.85 25.18 -47.13
N VAL A 42 -64.74 25.26 -46.14
CA VAL A 42 -66.18 25.11 -46.30
C VAL A 42 -66.89 26.41 -45.92
N LEU A 43 -67.82 26.86 -46.76
CA LEU A 43 -68.71 27.98 -46.46
C LEU A 43 -69.78 27.55 -45.47
N GLN A 44 -69.84 28.23 -44.33
CA GLN A 44 -70.82 27.99 -43.28
C GLN A 44 -71.58 29.28 -43.01
N ILE A 45 -72.87 29.15 -42.70
CA ILE A 45 -73.64 30.28 -42.15
C ILE A 45 -73.06 30.54 -40.76
N GLU A 46 -72.69 31.78 -40.47
CA GLU A 46 -72.13 32.18 -39.17
C GLU A 46 -73.08 33.13 -38.43
N ALA A 47 -73.86 33.93 -39.15
CA ALA A 47 -74.96 34.70 -38.58
C ALA A 47 -76.17 34.67 -39.51
N GLU A 48 -77.36 34.51 -38.94
CA GLU A 48 -78.63 34.64 -39.65
C GLU A 48 -79.60 35.51 -38.85
N SER A 49 -80.45 36.27 -39.55
CA SER A 49 -81.43 37.14 -38.94
C SER A 49 -82.66 37.28 -39.85
N ASN A 50 -83.83 37.33 -39.24
CA ASN A 50 -85.12 37.55 -39.91
C ASN A 50 -85.95 38.55 -39.10
N VAL A 51 -86.55 39.53 -39.79
CA VAL A 51 -87.38 40.59 -39.20
C VAL A 51 -88.65 40.05 -38.56
N GLU A 52 -89.24 38.96 -39.07
CA GLU A 52 -90.50 38.39 -38.56
C GLU A 52 -90.32 37.61 -37.26
N SER A 53 -89.19 36.91 -37.09
CA SER A 53 -88.94 36.09 -35.90
C SER A 53 -88.33 36.88 -34.74
N LYS A 54 -87.83 38.10 -34.97
CA LYS A 54 -87.05 38.93 -34.02
C LYS A 54 -85.87 38.20 -33.34
N THR A 55 -85.52 37.02 -33.82
CA THR A 55 -84.42 36.20 -33.32
C THR A 55 -83.22 36.37 -34.22
N LEU A 56 -82.09 36.74 -33.61
CA LEU A 56 -80.79 36.74 -34.24
C LEU A 56 -80.05 35.52 -33.71
N SER A 57 -79.81 34.54 -34.59
CA SER A 57 -79.10 33.30 -34.26
C SER A 57 -77.73 33.31 -34.89
N VAL A 58 -76.70 33.20 -34.05
CA VAL A 58 -75.37 32.79 -34.47
C VAL A 58 -75.39 31.27 -34.45
N SER A 59 -75.36 30.64 -35.63
CA SER A 59 -75.44 29.18 -35.75
C SER A 59 -74.52 28.70 -36.85
N HIS A 60 -73.60 27.79 -36.53
CA HIS A 60 -72.65 27.21 -37.48
C HIS A 60 -73.33 26.09 -38.28
N VAL A 61 -74.08 26.45 -39.31
CA VAL A 61 -74.77 25.48 -40.16
C VAL A 61 -74.00 25.28 -41.45
N SER A 62 -73.51 24.05 -41.65
CA SER A 62 -72.80 23.62 -42.86
C SER A 62 -73.76 23.11 -43.92
N MET A 63 -73.39 23.36 -45.18
CA MET A 63 -74.00 22.85 -46.42
C MET A 63 -74.22 21.34 -46.46
N THR A 64 -73.34 20.59 -45.80
CA THR A 64 -73.34 19.13 -45.81
C THR A 64 -74.47 18.52 -44.96
N SER A 65 -75.19 19.33 -44.18
CA SER A 65 -76.36 18.89 -43.44
C SER A 65 -77.63 18.95 -44.30
N GLU A 66 -78.53 17.96 -44.19
CA GLU A 66 -79.85 17.98 -44.84
C GLU A 66 -80.64 19.26 -44.52
N PHE A 67 -80.44 19.80 -43.32
CA PHE A 67 -81.03 21.05 -42.83
C PHE A 67 -80.48 22.33 -43.47
N GLY A 68 -79.30 22.29 -44.10
CA GLY A 68 -78.67 23.47 -44.70
C GLY A 68 -79.22 23.82 -46.09
N ARG A 69 -79.72 22.84 -46.85
CA ARG A 69 -80.20 23.03 -48.24
C ARG A 69 -81.51 23.81 -48.34
N ASP A 70 -82.30 23.82 -47.27
CA ASP A 70 -83.61 24.49 -47.23
C ASP A 70 -83.54 25.90 -46.63
N ARG A 71 -82.34 26.39 -46.30
CA ARG A 71 -82.15 27.70 -45.65
C ARG A 71 -81.81 28.84 -46.60
N LEU A 72 -81.16 28.59 -47.73
CA LEU A 72 -80.66 29.61 -48.66
C LEU A 72 -80.66 29.11 -50.11
N ALA A 73 -80.73 30.02 -51.08
CA ALA A 73 -80.48 29.70 -52.49
C ALA A 73 -78.98 29.48 -52.75
N TRP A 74 -78.51 28.25 -52.54
CA TRP A 74 -77.08 27.92 -52.61
C TRP A 74 -76.49 28.06 -54.01
N ALA A 75 -77.27 27.93 -55.08
CA ALA A 75 -76.78 28.20 -56.44
C ALA A 75 -76.25 29.64 -56.59
N ILE A 76 -76.93 30.61 -55.96
CA ILE A 76 -76.52 32.02 -55.94
C ILE A 76 -75.26 32.18 -55.07
N VAL A 77 -75.26 31.61 -53.87
CA VAL A 77 -74.11 31.70 -52.95
C VAL A 77 -72.85 31.12 -53.59
N HIS A 78 -72.93 29.97 -54.26
CA HIS A 78 -71.80 29.36 -54.96
C HIS A 78 -71.35 30.15 -56.18
N TYR A 79 -72.28 30.75 -56.92
CA TYR A 79 -71.94 31.64 -58.02
C TYR A 79 -71.09 32.80 -57.51
N VAL A 80 -71.59 33.54 -56.51
CA VAL A 80 -70.85 34.66 -55.88
C VAL A 80 -69.54 34.20 -55.25
N ALA A 81 -69.52 33.02 -54.61
CA ALA A 81 -68.32 32.43 -54.02
C ALA A 81 -67.21 32.20 -55.05
N ARG A 82 -67.58 31.82 -56.29
CA ARG A 82 -66.66 31.44 -57.37
C ARG A 82 -66.27 32.62 -58.26
N THR A 83 -67.22 33.49 -58.59
CA THR A 83 -66.99 34.64 -59.49
C THR A 83 -66.56 35.90 -58.75
N GLN A 84 -66.84 35.98 -57.45
CA GLN A 84 -66.71 37.21 -56.65
C GLN A 84 -67.50 38.41 -57.21
N GLU A 85 -68.50 38.15 -58.05
CA GLU A 85 -69.40 39.17 -58.59
C GLU A 85 -70.67 39.26 -57.75
N ASN A 86 -71.19 40.49 -57.60
CA ASN A 86 -72.44 40.72 -56.90
C ASN A 86 -73.63 40.24 -57.74
N VAL A 87 -74.57 39.53 -57.12
CA VAL A 87 -75.82 39.12 -57.74
C VAL A 87 -76.97 39.90 -57.11
N VAL A 88 -77.67 40.70 -57.92
CA VAL A 88 -78.89 41.42 -57.51
C VAL A 88 -80.03 40.96 -58.40
N LEU A 89 -80.99 40.26 -57.81
CA LEU A 89 -82.19 39.75 -58.48
C LEU A 89 -83.40 40.53 -57.98
N ASN A 90 -83.99 41.34 -58.84
CA ASN A 90 -85.17 42.14 -58.50
C ASN A 90 -86.51 41.42 -58.73
N HIS A 91 -86.48 40.35 -59.54
CA HIS A 91 -87.58 39.43 -59.83
C HIS A 91 -87.00 38.00 -59.89
N VAL A 92 -86.84 37.37 -58.73
CA VAL A 92 -86.09 36.11 -58.60
C VAL A 92 -86.70 34.98 -59.44
N THR A 93 -88.03 34.87 -59.46
CA THR A 93 -88.75 33.80 -60.18
C THR A 93 -88.73 33.95 -61.70
N GLN A 94 -88.25 35.10 -62.22
CA GLN A 94 -88.14 35.38 -63.65
C GLN A 94 -86.69 35.39 -64.16
N ASP A 95 -85.69 35.11 -63.31
CA ASP A 95 -84.28 35.04 -63.74
C ASP A 95 -83.93 33.64 -64.24
N ASP A 96 -83.60 33.54 -65.53
CA ASP A 96 -83.30 32.27 -66.21
C ASP A 96 -82.07 31.53 -65.66
N ARG A 97 -81.21 32.18 -64.86
CA ARG A 97 -79.98 31.57 -64.33
C ARG A 97 -80.20 30.85 -63.00
N PHE A 98 -81.18 31.26 -62.21
CA PHE A 98 -81.36 30.79 -60.82
C PHE A 98 -82.79 30.34 -60.48
N ASN A 99 -83.77 30.50 -61.38
CA ASN A 99 -85.17 30.12 -61.14
C ASN A 99 -85.41 28.62 -60.88
N GLN A 100 -84.45 27.75 -61.18
CA GLN A 100 -84.52 26.30 -60.92
C GLN A 100 -83.94 25.87 -59.55
N ASP A 101 -83.41 26.80 -58.74
CA ASP A 101 -82.90 26.47 -57.41
C ASP A 101 -84.05 26.02 -56.48
N ALA A 102 -83.85 24.91 -55.75
CA ALA A 102 -84.88 24.28 -54.92
C ALA A 102 -85.43 25.22 -53.84
N TYR A 103 -84.59 26.08 -53.28
CA TYR A 103 -85.00 27.04 -52.26
C TYR A 103 -85.85 28.17 -52.88
N ILE A 104 -85.48 28.64 -54.07
CA ILE A 104 -86.22 29.68 -54.81
C ILE A 104 -87.61 29.17 -55.22
N LEU A 105 -87.69 27.93 -55.72
CA LEU A 105 -88.96 27.31 -56.12
C LEU A 105 -89.93 27.19 -54.93
N LYS A 106 -89.40 26.86 -53.75
CA LYS A 106 -90.19 26.63 -52.54
C LYS A 106 -90.63 27.92 -51.84
N HIS A 107 -89.71 28.87 -51.65
CA HIS A 107 -89.95 30.07 -50.83
C HIS A 107 -90.34 31.30 -51.65
N GLN A 108 -90.16 31.27 -52.98
CA GLN A 108 -90.48 32.35 -53.92
C GLN A 108 -90.15 33.77 -53.42
N PRO A 109 -88.90 34.03 -53.00
CA PRO A 109 -88.51 35.37 -52.58
C PRO A 109 -88.67 36.36 -53.73
N LYS A 110 -89.10 37.59 -53.44
CA LYS A 110 -89.36 38.60 -54.48
C LYS A 110 -88.07 39.22 -55.00
N ALA A 111 -87.12 39.50 -54.12
CA ALA A 111 -85.80 40.00 -54.46
C ALA A 111 -84.70 39.33 -53.61
N ILE A 112 -83.55 39.07 -54.21
CA ILE A 112 -82.34 38.56 -53.53
C ILE A 112 -81.14 39.46 -53.87
N LEU A 113 -80.33 39.77 -52.86
CA LEU A 113 -79.00 40.35 -53.04
C LEU A 113 -77.98 39.41 -52.41
N CYS A 114 -76.98 39.01 -53.19
CA CYS A 114 -75.85 38.25 -52.70
C CYS A 114 -74.56 38.93 -53.13
N ALA A 115 -73.69 39.25 -52.16
CA ALA A 115 -72.49 40.04 -52.36
C ALA A 115 -71.31 39.41 -51.62
N PRO A 116 -70.10 39.33 -52.21
CA PRO A 116 -68.92 38.91 -51.49
C PRO A 116 -68.41 40.06 -50.62
N LEU A 117 -67.95 39.71 -49.42
CA LEU A 117 -67.23 40.62 -48.54
C LEU A 117 -65.75 40.54 -48.91
N LEU A 118 -65.26 41.54 -49.65
CA LEU A 118 -63.91 41.57 -50.18
C LEU A 118 -63.06 42.64 -49.47
N HIS A 119 -61.85 42.23 -49.05
CA HIS A 119 -60.79 43.12 -48.60
C HIS A 119 -59.51 42.76 -49.36
N GLN A 120 -58.92 43.73 -50.08
CA GLN A 120 -57.73 43.55 -50.93
C GLN A 120 -57.84 42.37 -51.94
N GLY A 121 -59.03 42.14 -52.49
CA GLY A 121 -59.29 41.05 -53.45
C GLY A 121 -59.46 39.66 -52.81
N LYS A 122 -59.27 39.55 -51.49
CA LYS A 122 -59.54 38.32 -50.73
C LYS A 122 -60.97 38.35 -50.17
N ARG A 123 -61.67 37.22 -50.28
CA ARG A 123 -63.02 37.05 -49.76
C ARG A 123 -62.97 36.67 -48.28
N SER A 124 -63.40 37.57 -47.41
CA SER A 124 -63.54 37.30 -45.97
C SER A 124 -64.88 36.63 -45.66
N GLY A 125 -65.90 36.81 -46.50
CA GLY A 125 -67.22 36.20 -46.35
C GLY A 125 -68.17 36.45 -47.52
N ILE A 126 -69.42 36.01 -47.40
CA ILE A 126 -70.51 36.26 -48.35
C ILE A 126 -71.72 36.78 -47.57
N LEU A 127 -72.27 37.89 -48.03
CA LEU A 127 -73.53 38.45 -47.55
C LEU A 127 -74.66 37.98 -48.46
N TYR A 128 -75.73 37.49 -47.86
CA TYR A 128 -76.94 37.08 -48.56
C TYR A 128 -78.14 37.75 -47.91
N LEU A 129 -78.95 38.45 -48.69
CA LEU A 129 -80.10 39.22 -48.24
C LEU A 129 -81.33 38.91 -49.09
N GLU A 130 -82.49 38.85 -48.46
CA GLU A 130 -83.78 38.59 -49.11
C GLU A 130 -84.82 39.65 -48.76
N ASN A 131 -85.69 39.94 -49.72
CA ASN A 131 -86.91 40.69 -49.50
C ASN A 131 -88.09 39.98 -50.16
N ASN A 132 -89.12 39.71 -49.37
CA ASN A 132 -90.32 38.99 -49.76
C ASN A 132 -91.53 39.92 -49.95
N LEU A 133 -91.43 41.21 -49.60
CA LEU A 133 -92.54 42.18 -49.69
C LEU A 133 -92.60 42.86 -51.05
N THR A 134 -91.46 43.28 -51.60
CA THR A 134 -91.42 44.11 -52.82
C THR A 134 -90.41 43.61 -53.84
N PHE A 135 -90.83 43.56 -55.10
CA PHE A 135 -89.89 43.49 -56.23
C PHE A 135 -89.10 44.81 -56.32
N ASN A 136 -87.86 44.79 -56.83
CA ASN A 136 -86.95 45.94 -56.84
C ASN A 136 -86.57 46.52 -55.46
N ALA A 137 -86.55 45.69 -54.39
CA ALA A 137 -86.19 46.13 -53.05
C ALA A 137 -84.76 46.70 -52.93
N PHE A 138 -83.83 46.20 -53.77
CA PHE A 138 -82.42 46.56 -53.74
C PHE A 138 -82.09 47.58 -54.84
N THR A 139 -82.36 48.86 -54.56
CA THR A 139 -82.11 49.95 -55.52
C THR A 139 -80.61 50.21 -55.73
N PRO A 140 -80.19 50.79 -56.87
CA PRO A 140 -78.77 51.11 -57.12
C PRO A 140 -78.13 52.03 -56.06
N GLU A 141 -78.91 52.92 -55.43
CA GLU A 141 -78.44 53.80 -54.37
C GLU A 141 -78.13 53.03 -53.07
N ARG A 142 -79.03 52.13 -52.65
CA ARG A 142 -78.81 51.26 -51.49
C ARG A 142 -77.66 50.28 -51.73
N PHE A 143 -77.54 49.78 -52.96
CA PHE A 143 -76.45 48.91 -53.37
C PHE A 143 -75.07 49.58 -53.23
N LYS A 144 -74.93 50.86 -53.61
CA LYS A 144 -73.68 51.62 -53.40
C LYS A 144 -73.31 51.72 -51.91
N VAL A 145 -74.28 51.93 -51.03
CA VAL A 145 -74.05 51.97 -49.58
C VAL A 145 -73.61 50.59 -49.06
N LEU A 146 -74.28 49.52 -49.51
CA LEU A 146 -73.90 48.15 -49.17
C LEU A 146 -72.48 47.80 -49.64
N GLN A 147 -72.07 48.26 -50.83
CA GLN A 147 -70.73 47.99 -51.34
C GLN A 147 -69.64 48.58 -50.44
N VAL A 148 -69.82 49.81 -49.94
CA VAL A 148 -68.89 50.44 -48.99
C VAL A 148 -68.88 49.69 -47.65
N LEU A 149 -70.07 49.30 -47.16
CA LEU A 149 -70.20 48.51 -45.93
C LEU A 149 -69.57 47.11 -46.06
N SER A 150 -69.64 46.49 -47.24
CA SER A 150 -69.07 45.17 -47.51
C SER A 150 -67.54 45.15 -47.39
N THR A 151 -66.87 46.20 -47.88
CA THR A 151 -65.41 46.33 -47.71
C THR A 151 -65.04 46.55 -46.25
N GLN A 152 -65.75 47.44 -45.53
CA GLN A 152 -65.49 47.68 -44.11
C GLN A 152 -65.77 46.46 -43.23
N ALA A 153 -66.81 45.69 -43.58
CA ALA A 153 -67.14 44.43 -42.94
C ALA A 153 -66.04 43.39 -43.12
N ALA A 154 -65.51 43.24 -44.34
CA ALA A 154 -64.41 42.35 -44.63
C ALA A 154 -63.15 42.69 -43.80
N ILE A 155 -62.79 43.97 -43.71
CA ILE A 155 -61.68 44.46 -42.87
C ILE A 155 -61.90 44.09 -41.39
N SER A 156 -63.10 44.34 -40.88
CA SER A 156 -63.39 44.14 -39.45
C SER A 156 -63.40 42.65 -39.09
N ILE A 157 -63.90 41.79 -39.99
CA ILE A 157 -63.87 40.33 -39.85
C ILE A 157 -62.43 39.80 -39.85
N ASP A 158 -61.59 40.27 -40.77
CA ASP A 158 -60.17 39.91 -40.82
C ASP A 158 -59.45 40.32 -39.54
N ASN A 159 -59.70 41.54 -39.06
CA ASN A 159 -59.10 42.05 -37.82
C ASN A 159 -59.52 41.22 -36.61
N ALA A 160 -60.82 40.96 -36.43
CA ALA A 160 -61.32 40.13 -35.32
C ALA A 160 -60.68 38.73 -35.32
N ARG A 161 -60.51 38.11 -36.49
CA ARG A 161 -59.83 36.81 -36.63
C ARG A 161 -58.35 36.87 -36.25
N LEU A 162 -57.63 37.89 -36.72
CA LEU A 162 -56.22 38.09 -36.41
C LEU A 162 -55.98 38.34 -34.91
N TYR A 163 -56.86 39.11 -34.26
CA TYR A 163 -56.76 39.37 -32.82
C TYR A 163 -56.92 38.09 -32.00
N SER A 164 -57.93 37.27 -32.31
CA SER A 164 -58.16 35.99 -31.62
C SER A 164 -56.99 35.00 -31.81
N GLU A 165 -56.39 34.94 -33.00
CA GLU A 165 -55.20 34.10 -33.24
C GLU A 165 -53.97 34.60 -32.47
N LEU A 166 -53.77 35.93 -32.41
CA LEU A 166 -52.67 36.54 -31.67
C LEU A 166 -52.79 36.28 -30.16
N GLU A 167 -53.98 36.44 -29.58
CA GLU A 167 -54.20 36.19 -28.15
C GLU A 167 -53.88 34.73 -27.78
N LEU A 168 -54.32 33.77 -28.60
CA LEU A 168 -54.01 32.35 -28.40
C LEU A 168 -52.50 32.11 -28.41
N ARG A 169 -51.78 32.65 -29.40
CA ARG A 169 -50.31 32.52 -29.50
C ARG A 169 -49.58 33.17 -28.33
N VAL A 170 -50.05 34.33 -27.86
CA VAL A 170 -49.48 35.00 -26.67
C VAL A 170 -49.66 34.12 -25.44
N GLN A 171 -50.83 33.50 -25.27
CA GLN A 171 -51.10 32.62 -24.13
C GLN A 171 -50.21 31.37 -24.16
N GLU A 172 -50.12 30.70 -25.31
CA GLU A 172 -49.23 29.53 -25.50
C GLU A 172 -47.76 29.88 -25.23
N ARG A 173 -47.28 31.03 -25.76
CA ARG A 173 -45.89 31.45 -25.58
C ARG A 173 -45.59 31.81 -24.14
N THR A 174 -46.53 32.45 -23.45
CA THR A 174 -46.39 32.82 -22.03
C THR A 174 -46.29 31.56 -21.17
N ALA A 175 -47.15 30.56 -21.40
CA ALA A 175 -47.07 29.29 -20.66
C ALA A 175 -45.73 28.57 -20.87
N ALA A 176 -45.24 28.49 -22.11
CA ALA A 176 -43.95 27.89 -22.43
C ALA A 176 -42.76 28.63 -21.79
N LEU A 177 -42.82 29.96 -21.73
CA LEU A 177 -41.80 30.79 -21.07
C LEU A 177 -41.77 30.54 -19.56
N THR A 178 -42.93 30.49 -18.90
CA THR A 178 -43.02 30.21 -17.46
C THR A 178 -42.40 28.85 -17.13
N GLN A 179 -42.75 27.81 -17.89
CA GLN A 179 -42.19 26.47 -17.71
C GLN A 179 -40.65 26.46 -17.91
N THR A 180 -40.16 27.20 -18.90
CA THR A 180 -38.71 27.29 -19.15
C THR A 180 -37.99 28.03 -18.02
N ASN A 181 -38.58 29.11 -17.50
CA ASN A 181 -38.04 29.86 -16.37
C ASN A 181 -37.98 29.01 -15.10
N GLU A 182 -39.03 28.26 -14.78
CA GLU A 182 -39.04 27.34 -13.63
C GLU A 182 -37.92 26.29 -13.74
N ARG A 183 -37.74 25.70 -14.93
CA ARG A 183 -36.63 24.77 -15.19
C ARG A 183 -35.25 25.42 -15.01
N LEU A 184 -35.04 26.60 -15.57
CA LEU A 184 -33.77 27.32 -15.44
C LEU A 184 -33.48 27.73 -13.99
N GLN A 185 -34.50 28.12 -13.22
CA GLN A 185 -34.35 28.43 -11.80
C GLN A 185 -33.87 27.20 -11.01
N ALA A 186 -34.40 26.01 -11.30
CA ALA A 186 -33.93 24.77 -10.69
C ALA A 186 -32.46 24.46 -11.04
N GLU A 187 -32.08 24.60 -12.32
CA GLU A 187 -30.69 24.39 -12.77
C GLU A 187 -29.70 25.40 -12.14
N ILE A 188 -30.10 26.67 -11.98
CA ILE A 188 -29.27 27.69 -11.32
C ILE A 188 -29.03 27.32 -9.85
N LEU A 189 -30.07 26.90 -9.14
CA LEU A 189 -29.96 26.54 -7.72
C LEU A 189 -29.03 25.33 -7.53
N GLU A 190 -29.14 24.32 -8.40
CA GLU A 190 -28.26 23.15 -8.39
C GLU A 190 -26.81 23.54 -8.66
N ARG A 191 -26.58 24.36 -9.69
CA ARG A 191 -25.24 24.86 -10.02
C ARG A 191 -24.63 25.69 -8.90
N GLN A 192 -25.38 26.60 -8.28
CA GLN A 192 -24.90 27.39 -7.14
C GLN A 192 -24.50 26.50 -5.96
N ARG A 193 -25.24 25.42 -5.71
CA ARG A 193 -24.93 24.44 -4.66
C ARG A 193 -23.61 23.70 -4.97
N SER A 194 -23.40 23.28 -6.21
CA SER A 194 -22.13 22.67 -6.64
C SER A 194 -20.96 23.65 -6.54
N GLU A 195 -21.13 24.90 -6.95
CA GLU A 195 -20.09 25.94 -6.88
C GLU A 195 -19.69 26.27 -5.44
N GLN A 196 -20.65 26.46 -4.52
CA GLN A 196 -20.37 26.66 -3.09
C GLN A 196 -19.62 25.48 -2.46
N THR A 197 -19.98 24.26 -2.85
CA THR A 197 -19.32 23.05 -2.36
C THR A 197 -17.87 22.98 -2.85
N LEU A 198 -17.63 23.26 -4.14
CA LEU A 198 -16.28 23.33 -4.71
C LEU A 198 -15.42 24.41 -4.03
N GLN A 199 -16.01 25.55 -3.72
CA GLN A 199 -15.29 26.65 -3.07
C GLN A 199 -14.83 26.27 -1.66
N MET A 200 -15.66 25.59 -0.87
CA MET A 200 -15.27 25.09 0.46
C MET A 200 -14.12 24.07 0.40
N ILE A 201 -14.07 23.21 -0.63
CA ILE A 201 -12.96 22.27 -0.86
C ILE A 201 -11.67 23.04 -1.18
N VAL A 202 -11.73 23.99 -2.11
CA VAL A 202 -10.55 24.75 -2.56
C VAL A 202 -9.96 25.58 -1.43
N GLU A 203 -10.81 26.26 -0.64
CA GLU A 203 -10.36 27.08 0.48
C GLU A 203 -9.77 26.22 1.63
N GLY A 204 -10.29 25.02 1.86
CA GLY A 204 -9.76 24.08 2.86
C GLY A 204 -8.49 23.32 2.45
N THR A 205 -8.15 23.31 1.15
CA THR A 205 -7.05 22.54 0.55
C THR A 205 -5.91 23.38 -0.03
N ALA A 206 -5.99 24.71 0.06
CA ALA A 206 -4.96 25.60 -0.43
C ALA A 206 -3.71 25.59 0.48
N SER A 207 -2.59 25.14 -0.09
CA SER A 207 -1.20 25.33 0.35
C SER A 207 -0.66 24.58 1.58
N VAL A 208 -1.25 23.45 1.97
CA VAL A 208 -0.77 22.73 3.16
C VAL A 208 -0.53 21.25 2.85
N ILE A 209 0.68 20.77 3.11
CA ILE A 209 1.13 19.39 2.88
C ILE A 209 1.40 18.74 4.24
N GLY A 210 1.10 17.45 4.40
CA GLY A 210 1.46 16.69 5.61
C GLY A 210 0.46 16.80 6.77
N VAL A 211 0.91 16.88 8.02
CA VAL A 211 0.01 16.89 9.20
C VAL A 211 -0.89 18.14 9.23
N ASP A 212 -0.37 19.26 8.75
CA ASP A 212 -1.11 20.52 8.70
C ASP A 212 -2.28 20.47 7.71
N PHE A 213 -2.21 19.59 6.68
CA PHE A 213 -3.31 19.36 5.75
C PHE A 213 -4.54 18.81 6.48
N PHE A 214 -4.35 17.74 7.27
CA PHE A 214 -5.44 17.09 7.98
C PHE A 214 -6.08 18.01 9.02
N ARG A 215 -5.27 18.85 9.68
CA ARG A 215 -5.77 19.91 10.56
C ARG A 215 -6.66 20.90 9.79
N SER A 216 -6.18 21.44 8.68
CA SER A 216 -6.98 22.37 7.84
C SER A 216 -8.27 21.72 7.33
N LEU A 217 -8.20 20.45 6.90
CA LEU A 217 -9.33 19.69 6.39
C LEU A 217 -10.42 19.51 7.46
N VAL A 218 -10.04 19.08 8.66
CA VAL A 218 -10.98 18.84 9.76
C VAL A 218 -11.63 20.15 10.24
N ARG A 219 -10.87 21.25 10.33
CA ARG A 219 -11.43 22.58 10.63
C ARG A 219 -12.43 23.04 9.56
N SER A 220 -12.08 22.90 8.29
CA SER A 220 -12.94 23.33 7.18
C SER A 220 -14.21 22.48 7.11
N LEU A 221 -14.12 21.19 7.45
CA LEU A 221 -15.27 20.30 7.58
C LEU A 221 -16.20 20.76 8.70
N ALA A 222 -15.66 21.06 9.88
CA ALA A 222 -16.42 21.54 11.02
C ALA A 222 -17.18 22.83 10.67
N GLN A 223 -16.52 23.77 9.98
CA GLN A 223 -17.13 25.01 9.49
C GLN A 223 -18.20 24.78 8.42
N ALA A 224 -17.96 23.87 7.46
CA ALA A 224 -18.87 23.59 6.36
C ALA A 224 -20.20 22.96 6.82
N LEU A 225 -20.13 22.14 7.87
CA LEU A 225 -21.29 21.52 8.51
C LEU A 225 -21.83 22.30 9.71
N ASN A 226 -21.13 23.35 10.13
CA ASN A 226 -21.43 24.14 11.32
C ASN A 226 -21.60 23.25 12.56
N VAL A 227 -20.63 22.37 12.78
CA VAL A 227 -20.58 21.41 13.89
C VAL A 227 -19.46 21.75 14.84
N ARG A 228 -19.67 21.45 16.13
CA ARG A 228 -18.69 21.76 17.18
C ARG A 228 -17.42 20.90 17.09
N TYR A 229 -17.53 19.64 16.70
CA TYR A 229 -16.40 18.72 16.69
C TYR A 229 -16.24 18.02 15.35
N ALA A 230 -14.98 17.84 14.95
CA ALA A 230 -14.62 17.02 13.80
C ALA A 230 -13.28 16.35 14.05
N PHE A 231 -13.08 15.13 13.57
CA PHE A 231 -11.78 14.50 13.60
C PHE A 231 -11.58 13.53 12.44
N ILE A 232 -10.31 13.28 12.15
CA ILE A 232 -9.87 12.25 11.23
C ILE A 232 -8.94 11.28 11.95
N SER A 233 -9.02 10.00 11.63
CA SER A 233 -8.25 8.95 12.28
C SER A 233 -7.62 7.96 11.29
N GLU A 234 -6.62 7.22 11.77
CA GLU A 234 -6.05 6.03 11.15
C GLU A 234 -6.33 4.78 11.96
N CYS A 235 -6.39 3.63 11.28
CA CYS A 235 -6.39 2.32 11.94
C CYS A 235 -4.97 1.98 12.42
N VAL A 236 -4.82 1.61 13.70
CA VAL A 236 -3.51 1.25 14.27
C VAL A 236 -3.15 -0.20 13.97
N ASP A 237 -4.18 -1.07 13.92
CA ASP A 237 -4.05 -2.51 13.79
C ASP A 237 -4.49 -3.00 12.40
N ALA A 238 -3.91 -4.11 11.94
CA ALA A 238 -4.30 -4.75 10.68
C ALA A 238 -5.74 -5.30 10.71
N ALA A 239 -6.23 -5.68 11.90
CA ALA A 239 -7.64 -5.87 12.17
C ALA A 239 -8.10 -4.63 12.97
N PRO A 240 -8.99 -3.78 12.45
CA PRO A 240 -9.27 -2.47 13.03
C PRO A 240 -10.04 -2.62 14.35
N THR A 241 -9.30 -2.79 15.45
CA THR A 241 -9.82 -2.80 16.82
C THR A 241 -9.58 -1.49 17.53
N ARG A 242 -8.57 -0.73 17.09
CA ARG A 242 -8.14 0.52 17.69
C ARG A 242 -7.79 1.55 16.63
N VAL A 243 -8.14 2.80 16.90
CA VAL A 243 -7.89 3.93 15.99
C VAL A 243 -7.16 5.06 16.72
N ARG A 244 -6.39 5.82 15.94
CA ARG A 244 -5.66 7.00 16.40
C ARG A 244 -6.11 8.21 15.62
N SER A 245 -6.48 9.30 16.30
CA SER A 245 -6.81 10.56 15.63
C SER A 245 -5.55 11.24 15.10
N PHE A 246 -5.60 11.72 13.86
CA PHE A 246 -4.56 12.57 13.25
C PHE A 246 -4.73 14.05 13.59
N ALA A 247 -5.98 14.50 13.62
CA ALA A 247 -6.36 15.87 13.92
C ALA A 247 -7.76 15.88 14.50
N PHE A 248 -7.96 16.72 15.52
CA PHE A 248 -9.23 16.89 16.21
C PHE A 248 -9.53 18.38 16.36
N TRP A 249 -10.66 18.80 15.82
CA TRP A 249 -11.19 20.14 15.98
C TRP A 249 -12.21 20.15 17.12
N GLU A 250 -12.00 21.06 18.08
CA GLU A 250 -12.74 21.15 19.33
C GLU A 250 -13.31 22.56 19.51
N GLY A 251 -14.48 22.81 18.91
CA GLY A 251 -15.16 24.10 18.96
C GLY A 251 -14.43 25.19 18.17
N ASP A 252 -13.48 25.85 18.83
CA ASP A 252 -12.74 27.01 18.29
C ASP A 252 -11.23 26.75 18.14
N GLU A 253 -10.72 25.62 18.66
CA GLU A 253 -9.29 25.28 18.61
C GLU A 253 -9.03 23.81 18.27
N PHE A 254 -7.76 23.43 18.10
CA PHE A 254 -7.38 22.03 17.89
C PHE A 254 -7.09 21.37 19.24
N GLY A 255 -7.77 20.25 19.51
CA GLY A 255 -7.47 19.39 20.65
C GLY A 255 -6.25 18.49 20.41
N ASP A 256 -5.84 17.79 21.46
CA ASP A 256 -4.74 16.82 21.39
C ASP A 256 -5.14 15.56 20.60
N ALA A 257 -4.15 14.88 20.03
CA ALA A 257 -4.38 13.59 19.38
C ALA A 257 -4.70 12.52 20.45
N PHE A 258 -5.72 11.72 20.20
CA PHE A 258 -6.18 10.66 21.10
C PHE A 258 -6.25 9.30 20.39
N GLU A 259 -6.25 8.24 21.19
CA GLU A 259 -6.43 6.85 20.74
C GLU A 259 -7.53 6.20 21.54
N TYR A 260 -8.39 5.43 20.87
CA TYR A 260 -9.52 4.76 21.51
C TYR A 260 -9.85 3.43 20.82
N ASP A 261 -10.52 2.58 21.57
CA ASP A 261 -10.98 1.27 21.10
C ASP A 261 -12.30 1.44 20.35
N LEU A 262 -12.43 0.76 19.20
CA LEU A 262 -13.62 0.85 18.36
C LEU A 262 -14.88 0.19 18.95
N PRO A 263 -14.81 -1.00 19.60
CA PRO A 263 -16.01 -1.72 20.04
C PRO A 263 -16.92 -0.87 20.93
N GLY A 264 -18.20 -0.80 20.57
CA GLY A 264 -19.21 -0.06 21.32
C GLY A 264 -19.33 1.43 20.96
N THR A 265 -18.52 1.92 20.01
CA THR A 265 -18.56 3.31 19.52
C THR A 265 -19.32 3.43 18.19
N PRO A 266 -19.79 4.63 17.79
CA PRO A 266 -20.33 4.87 16.46
C PRO A 266 -19.35 4.55 15.32
N CYS A 267 -18.05 4.70 15.60
CA CYS A 267 -16.95 4.49 14.66
C CYS A 267 -16.85 3.03 14.20
N GLU A 268 -17.17 2.07 15.08
CA GLU A 268 -17.23 0.64 14.74
C GLU A 268 -18.21 0.37 13.59
N ARG A 269 -19.39 1.01 13.60
CA ARG A 269 -20.38 0.82 12.53
C ARG A 269 -19.89 1.38 11.20
N ILE A 270 -19.17 2.50 11.21
CA ILE A 270 -18.60 3.08 9.99
C ILE A 270 -17.56 2.15 9.39
N ILE A 271 -16.64 1.67 10.22
CA ILE A 271 -15.56 0.78 9.80
C ILE A 271 -16.09 -0.55 9.28
N ASN A 272 -17.07 -1.14 9.97
CA ASN A 272 -17.69 -2.41 9.55
C ASN A 272 -18.53 -2.27 8.28
N SER A 273 -19.22 -1.14 8.10
CA SER A 273 -20.01 -0.88 6.88
C SER A 273 -19.17 -0.44 5.69
N LYS A 274 -17.93 0.05 5.93
CA LYS A 274 -17.09 0.71 4.93
C LYS A 274 -17.82 1.84 4.18
N GLY A 275 -18.75 2.52 4.84
CA GLY A 275 -19.59 3.55 4.24
C GLY A 275 -19.86 4.72 5.16
N CYS A 276 -20.71 5.65 4.71
CA CYS A 276 -21.16 6.76 5.56
C CYS A 276 -22.25 6.27 6.52
N GLN A 277 -22.17 6.71 7.78
CA GLN A 277 -23.22 6.55 8.79
C GLN A 277 -23.57 7.94 9.34
N CYS A 278 -24.85 8.23 9.47
CA CYS A 278 -25.35 9.50 9.98
C CYS A 278 -26.42 9.22 11.03
N PHE A 279 -26.26 9.83 12.20
CA PHE A 279 -27.19 9.78 13.33
C PHE A 279 -27.53 11.22 13.67
N SER A 280 -28.70 11.66 13.20
CA SER A 280 -29.11 13.06 13.28
C SER A 280 -29.43 13.53 14.70
N ASP A 281 -29.79 12.63 15.62
CA ASP A 281 -30.09 12.92 17.01
C ASP A 281 -29.95 11.65 17.89
N GLN A 282 -29.95 11.83 19.22
CA GLN A 282 -29.97 10.79 20.26
C GLN A 282 -28.84 9.76 20.19
N ILE A 283 -27.64 10.16 19.76
CA ILE A 283 -26.50 9.23 19.61
C ILE A 283 -26.15 8.51 20.91
N GLN A 284 -26.23 9.20 22.06
CA GLN A 284 -25.93 8.62 23.38
C GLN A 284 -26.84 7.45 23.77
N SER A 285 -28.09 7.44 23.26
CA SER A 285 -29.02 6.33 23.49
C SER A 285 -28.68 5.11 22.65
N LEU A 286 -28.09 5.32 21.46
CA LEU A 286 -27.68 4.26 20.54
C LEU A 286 -26.35 3.63 20.95
N PHE A 287 -25.47 4.40 21.61
CA PHE A 287 -24.14 3.99 22.06
C PHE A 287 -23.91 4.36 23.53
N PRO A 288 -24.61 3.69 24.48
CA PRO A 288 -24.58 4.06 25.89
C PRO A 288 -23.27 3.67 26.61
N GLU A 289 -22.44 2.83 26.01
CA GLU A 289 -21.14 2.43 26.56
C GLU A 289 -20.01 3.41 26.21
N ASP A 290 -20.23 4.30 25.23
CA ASP A 290 -19.29 5.32 24.82
C ASP A 290 -19.36 6.51 25.80
N GLN A 291 -18.34 6.64 26.65
CA GLN A 291 -18.30 7.64 27.70
C GLN A 291 -17.95 9.03 27.16
N ASP A 292 -17.16 9.11 26.09
CA ASP A 292 -16.74 10.38 25.49
C ASP A 292 -17.95 11.13 24.91
N LEU A 293 -18.91 10.43 24.30
CA LEU A 293 -20.16 11.03 23.83
C LEU A 293 -20.97 11.70 24.95
N LYS A 294 -20.94 11.16 26.17
CA LYS A 294 -21.65 11.73 27.32
C LYS A 294 -20.92 12.92 27.91
N ASP A 295 -19.61 12.79 28.07
CA ASP A 295 -18.76 13.83 28.66
C ASP A 295 -18.74 15.09 27.77
N MET A 296 -18.77 14.90 26.45
CA MET A 296 -18.86 15.97 25.44
C MET A 296 -20.29 16.44 25.16
N GLN A 297 -21.31 15.82 25.77
CA GLN A 297 -22.74 16.10 25.59
C GLN A 297 -23.24 16.02 24.14
N VAL A 298 -22.68 15.10 23.35
CA VAL A 298 -22.98 14.95 21.92
C VAL A 298 -24.41 14.45 21.71
N GLN A 299 -25.18 15.10 20.85
CA GLN A 299 -26.52 14.67 20.45
C GLN A 299 -26.52 14.01 19.07
N SER A 300 -25.64 14.44 18.17
CA SER A 300 -25.59 13.97 16.78
C SER A 300 -24.18 13.56 16.36
N TYR A 301 -24.09 12.64 15.41
CA TYR A 301 -22.83 12.10 14.92
C TYR A 301 -22.97 11.69 13.45
N ALA A 302 -21.99 12.02 12.63
CA ALA A 302 -21.88 11.48 11.28
C ALA A 302 -20.43 11.18 10.95
N GLY A 303 -20.18 10.10 10.22
CA GLY A 303 -18.84 9.78 9.77
C GLY A 303 -18.81 8.80 8.62
N ILE A 304 -17.64 8.67 8.02
CA ILE A 304 -17.43 7.96 6.77
C ILE A 304 -16.06 7.27 6.77
N ALA A 305 -16.02 6.05 6.25
CA ALA A 305 -14.78 5.30 6.11
C ALA A 305 -13.88 5.93 5.02
N LEU A 306 -12.58 5.99 5.30
CA LEU A 306 -11.57 6.42 4.35
C LEU A 306 -10.96 5.16 3.71
N LEU A 307 -11.10 5.04 2.39
CA LEU A 307 -10.66 3.88 1.63
C LEU A 307 -9.58 4.27 0.62
N ASP A 308 -8.55 3.44 0.47
CA ASP A 308 -7.55 3.62 -0.59
C ASP A 308 -8.12 3.29 -1.98
N SER A 309 -7.31 3.53 -3.02
CA SER A 309 -7.65 3.20 -4.41
C SER A 309 -7.98 1.72 -4.66
N SER A 310 -7.57 0.82 -3.74
CA SER A 310 -7.82 -0.63 -3.78
C SER A 310 -9.00 -1.09 -2.91
N GLY A 311 -9.65 -0.18 -2.17
CA GLY A 311 -10.77 -0.48 -1.27
C GLY A 311 -10.37 -0.97 0.14
N ASN A 312 -9.10 -0.83 0.51
CA ASN A 312 -8.62 -1.10 1.87
C ASN A 312 -8.94 0.08 2.79
N LEU A 313 -9.18 -0.23 4.06
CA LEU A 313 -9.51 0.77 5.07
C LEU A 313 -8.24 1.50 5.53
N LEU A 314 -8.21 2.82 5.37
CA LEU A 314 -7.16 3.69 5.88
C LEU A 314 -7.51 4.24 7.27
N GLY A 315 -8.80 4.47 7.52
CA GLY A 315 -9.30 5.09 8.74
C GLY A 315 -10.73 5.58 8.57
N HIS A 316 -11.12 6.61 9.32
CA HIS A 316 -12.41 7.26 9.12
C HIS A 316 -12.35 8.75 9.47
N LEU A 317 -13.31 9.49 8.90
CA LEU A 317 -13.54 10.91 9.13
C LEU A 317 -14.91 11.05 9.80
N ALA A 318 -14.97 11.80 10.89
CA ALA A 318 -16.17 11.94 11.70
C ALA A 318 -16.41 13.38 12.16
N VAL A 319 -17.67 13.70 12.34
CA VAL A 319 -18.19 14.94 12.89
C VAL A 319 -19.23 14.65 13.96
N LEU A 320 -19.31 15.51 14.96
CA LEU A 320 -20.23 15.38 16.08
C LEU A 320 -20.56 16.74 16.69
N ASP A 321 -21.76 16.84 17.25
CA ASP A 321 -22.28 18.09 17.78
C ASP A 321 -23.20 17.87 19.00
N ASP A 322 -23.32 18.89 19.85
CA ASP A 322 -24.24 18.93 20.99
C ASP A 322 -25.68 19.30 20.60
N GLN A 323 -25.91 19.59 19.31
CA GLN A 323 -27.22 19.79 18.68
C GLN A 323 -27.53 18.69 17.66
N PRO A 324 -28.81 18.50 17.27
CA PRO A 324 -29.18 17.65 16.15
C PRO A 324 -28.58 18.14 14.81
N LEU A 325 -28.13 17.21 13.95
CA LEU A 325 -27.62 17.55 12.62
C LEU A 325 -28.77 17.97 11.69
N GLU A 326 -28.63 19.13 11.06
CA GLU A 326 -29.57 19.59 10.03
C GLU A 326 -29.32 18.88 8.70
N ASN A 327 -30.33 18.19 8.17
CA ASN A 327 -30.35 17.62 6.82
C ASN A 327 -29.25 16.57 6.54
N GLU A 328 -29.55 15.31 6.86
CA GLU A 328 -28.66 14.15 6.66
C GLU A 328 -28.09 14.04 5.23
N SER A 329 -28.88 14.38 4.21
CA SER A 329 -28.41 14.34 2.81
C SER A 329 -27.31 15.36 2.53
N ARG A 330 -27.35 16.54 3.16
CA ARG A 330 -26.27 17.53 3.06
C ARG A 330 -25.02 17.03 3.78
N THR A 331 -25.17 16.50 4.99
CA THR A 331 -24.05 15.97 5.79
C THR A 331 -23.32 14.86 5.06
N HIS A 332 -24.06 13.92 4.48
CA HIS A 332 -23.50 12.83 3.68
C HIS A 332 -22.67 13.34 2.49
N ALA A 333 -23.23 14.26 1.69
CA ALA A 333 -22.54 14.80 0.51
C ALA A 333 -21.25 15.54 0.87
N VAL A 334 -21.24 16.31 1.96
CA VAL A 334 -20.03 17.00 2.42
C VAL A 334 -18.99 15.99 2.94
N LEU A 335 -19.40 15.00 3.74
CA LEU A 335 -18.51 13.96 4.24
C LEU A 335 -17.85 13.15 3.12
N GLU A 336 -18.60 12.72 2.10
CA GLU A 336 -18.06 12.00 0.94
C GLU A 336 -16.94 12.76 0.23
N ILE A 337 -17.13 14.06 0.05
CA ILE A 337 -16.16 14.92 -0.62
C ILE A 337 -14.88 15.05 0.20
N PHE A 338 -15.00 15.35 1.48
CA PHE A 338 -13.86 15.49 2.37
C PHE A 338 -13.14 14.15 2.56
N ALA A 339 -13.88 13.05 2.59
CA ALA A 339 -13.33 11.70 2.68
C ALA A 339 -12.49 11.33 1.47
N ALA A 340 -12.98 11.57 0.25
CA ALA A 340 -12.23 11.30 -0.97
C ALA A 340 -10.90 12.05 -0.98
N ARG A 341 -10.89 13.31 -0.54
CA ARG A 341 -9.67 14.11 -0.48
C ARG A 341 -8.72 13.65 0.64
N ALA A 342 -9.25 13.34 1.81
CA ALA A 342 -8.48 12.83 2.93
C ALA A 342 -7.82 11.48 2.61
N ALA A 343 -8.57 10.56 2.00
CA ALA A 343 -8.07 9.25 1.59
C ALA A 343 -6.91 9.36 0.60
N ALA A 344 -7.03 10.21 -0.42
CA ALA A 344 -5.96 10.44 -1.39
C ALA A 344 -4.66 10.96 -0.75
N GLU A 345 -4.76 11.88 0.20
CA GLU A 345 -3.58 12.40 0.90
C GLU A 345 -2.99 11.38 1.89
N MET A 346 -3.82 10.57 2.55
CA MET A 346 -3.36 9.47 3.41
C MET A 346 -2.61 8.40 2.60
N GLU A 347 -3.14 8.00 1.45
CA GLU A 347 -2.50 7.04 0.53
C GLU A 347 -1.15 7.56 0.04
N ARG A 348 -1.07 8.84 -0.35
CA ARG A 348 0.18 9.51 -0.73
C ARG A 348 1.23 9.44 0.39
N LYS A 349 0.82 9.79 1.61
CA LYS A 349 1.71 9.77 2.79
C LYS A 349 2.19 8.36 3.13
N GLN A 350 1.31 7.35 3.11
CA GLN A 350 1.69 5.96 3.36
C GLN A 350 2.69 5.45 2.33
N ALA A 351 2.53 5.81 1.06
CA ALA A 351 3.48 5.47 0.01
C ALA A 351 4.86 6.12 0.24
N GLU A 352 4.90 7.41 0.60
CA GLU A 352 6.15 8.11 0.95
C GLU A 352 6.85 7.49 2.18
N ASP A 353 6.09 7.19 3.24
CA ASP A 353 6.65 6.56 4.44
C ASP A 353 7.15 5.13 4.16
N ALA A 354 6.43 4.35 3.36
CA ALA A 354 6.86 3.02 2.96
C ALA A 354 8.16 3.07 2.14
N LEU A 355 8.27 4.02 1.20
CA LEU A 355 9.49 4.25 0.43
C LEU A 355 10.66 4.61 1.34
N ARG A 356 10.47 5.59 2.23
CA ARG A 356 11.49 6.04 3.19
C ARG A 356 11.96 4.91 4.11
N VAL A 357 11.04 4.07 4.60
CA VAL A 357 11.38 2.90 5.43
C VAL A 357 12.17 1.87 4.63
N SER A 358 11.79 1.61 3.37
CA SER A 358 12.52 0.70 2.49
C SER A 358 13.95 1.19 2.21
N GLU A 359 14.11 2.47 1.86
CA GLU A 359 15.41 3.11 1.65
C GLU A 359 16.30 3.03 2.90
N THR A 360 15.72 3.31 4.07
CA THR A 360 16.44 3.25 5.35
C THR A 360 16.88 1.81 5.66
N LYS A 361 16.01 0.81 5.42
CA LYS A 361 16.32 -0.60 5.61
C LYS A 361 17.47 -1.05 4.72
N PHE A 362 17.42 -0.73 3.42
CA PHE A 362 18.49 -1.07 2.48
C PHE A 362 19.81 -0.38 2.84
N SER A 363 19.78 0.93 3.08
CA SER A 363 20.97 1.71 3.45
C SER A 363 21.62 1.17 4.73
N THR A 364 20.80 0.81 5.73
CA THR A 364 21.30 0.24 6.98
C THR A 364 21.92 -1.13 6.76
N ALA A 365 21.25 -2.03 6.03
CA ALA A 365 21.76 -3.38 5.76
C ALA A 365 23.08 -3.35 4.97
N PHE A 366 23.13 -2.54 3.91
CA PHE A 366 24.32 -2.38 3.07
C PHE A 366 25.52 -1.83 3.86
N ARG A 367 25.30 -0.78 4.67
CA ARG A 367 26.36 -0.13 5.45
C ARG A 367 26.84 -0.92 6.67
N SER A 368 25.96 -1.70 7.30
CA SER A 368 26.26 -2.47 8.51
C SER A 368 26.79 -3.89 8.25
N SER A 369 26.76 -4.36 7.00
CA SER A 369 27.31 -5.66 6.65
C SER A 369 28.80 -5.76 7.03
N PRO A 370 29.21 -6.83 7.74
CA PRO A 370 30.61 -7.06 8.08
C PRO A 370 31.45 -7.41 6.84
N ASP A 371 30.81 -7.91 5.78
CA ASP A 371 31.46 -8.22 4.51
C ASP A 371 31.53 -6.99 3.61
N ALA A 372 32.53 -6.96 2.73
CA ALA A 372 32.67 -5.89 1.75
C ALA A 372 31.56 -6.01 0.70
N MET A 373 30.78 -4.95 0.53
CA MET A 373 29.70 -4.87 -0.47
C MET A 373 29.97 -3.74 -1.45
N THR A 374 29.76 -4.00 -2.74
CA THR A 374 29.93 -3.01 -3.80
C THR A 374 28.81 -3.12 -4.83
N ILE A 375 28.39 -1.99 -5.37
CA ILE A 375 27.55 -1.89 -6.55
C ILE A 375 28.40 -1.26 -7.66
N SER A 376 28.46 -1.90 -8.83
CA SER A 376 29.21 -1.38 -9.99
C SER A 376 28.40 -1.51 -11.28
N THR A 377 28.69 -0.69 -12.28
CA THR A 377 28.07 -0.82 -13.61
C THR A 377 28.42 -2.17 -14.22
N LEU A 378 27.46 -2.85 -14.86
CA LEU A 378 27.76 -4.12 -15.53
C LEU A 378 28.62 -3.92 -16.78
N LYS A 379 28.41 -2.79 -17.48
CA LYS A 379 29.05 -2.46 -18.75
C LYS A 379 30.56 -2.24 -18.62
N ASP A 380 30.95 -1.35 -17.71
CA ASP A 380 32.33 -0.85 -17.59
C ASP A 380 33.00 -1.25 -16.25
N GLY A 381 32.22 -1.80 -15.30
CA GLY A 381 32.73 -2.28 -14.02
C GLY A 381 33.09 -1.16 -13.02
N CYS A 382 32.63 0.07 -13.27
CA CYS A 382 32.90 1.23 -12.43
C CYS A 382 32.06 1.15 -11.15
N TYR A 383 32.68 1.37 -9.99
CA TYR A 383 31.96 1.39 -8.72
C TYR A 383 31.01 2.59 -8.65
N ILE A 384 29.74 2.30 -8.37
CA ILE A 384 28.68 3.27 -8.12
C ILE A 384 28.57 3.53 -6.62
N GLU A 385 28.64 2.47 -5.81
CA GLU A 385 28.53 2.57 -4.37
C GLU A 385 29.33 1.46 -3.67
N VAL A 386 29.90 1.75 -2.50
CA VAL A 386 30.67 0.80 -1.71
C VAL A 386 30.40 0.98 -0.22
N ASN A 387 30.30 -0.12 0.53
CA ASN A 387 30.10 -0.02 1.97
C ASN A 387 31.43 0.24 2.72
N HIS A 388 31.34 0.58 4.01
CA HIS A 388 32.51 0.87 4.83
C HIS A 388 33.48 -0.32 4.93
N SER A 389 32.95 -1.54 5.04
CA SER A 389 33.74 -2.77 5.09
C SER A 389 34.60 -2.98 3.85
N CYS A 390 34.11 -2.58 2.66
CA CYS A 390 34.90 -2.60 1.42
C CYS A 390 36.11 -1.65 1.49
N LEU A 391 35.91 -0.43 1.97
CA LEU A 391 36.98 0.57 2.11
C LEU A 391 38.08 0.07 3.06
N VAL A 392 37.67 -0.46 4.22
CA VAL A 392 38.60 -1.01 5.21
C VAL A 392 39.34 -2.25 4.65
N MET A 393 38.63 -3.13 3.96
CA MET A 393 39.21 -4.34 3.38
C MET A 393 40.23 -4.02 2.30
N LEU A 394 39.91 -3.17 1.32
CA LEU A 394 40.81 -2.90 0.19
C LEU A 394 41.85 -1.81 0.50
N GLY A 395 41.57 -0.94 1.48
CA GLY A 395 42.45 0.16 1.88
C GLY A 395 42.35 1.39 0.97
N TYR A 396 41.28 1.51 0.19
CA TYR A 396 40.97 2.69 -0.62
C TYR A 396 39.98 3.60 0.12
N SER A 397 40.03 4.91 -0.18
CA SER A 397 38.98 5.84 0.24
C SER A 397 37.77 5.77 -0.71
N HIS A 398 36.61 6.23 -0.25
CA HIS A 398 35.38 6.25 -1.07
C HIS A 398 35.58 7.05 -2.36
N GLU A 399 36.16 8.24 -2.27
CA GLU A 399 36.45 9.13 -3.40
C GLU A 399 37.40 8.50 -4.44
N GLU A 400 38.33 7.64 -4.02
CA GLU A 400 39.22 6.92 -4.92
C GLU A 400 38.53 5.75 -5.63
N MET A 401 37.51 5.15 -5.01
CA MET A 401 36.81 3.99 -5.57
C MET A 401 35.69 4.37 -6.53
N ILE A 402 34.87 5.36 -6.16
CA ILE A 402 33.70 5.72 -6.96
C ILE A 402 34.12 6.20 -8.36
N GLY A 403 33.40 5.72 -9.37
CA GLY A 403 33.65 6.03 -10.79
C GLY A 403 34.79 5.23 -11.43
N HIS A 404 35.61 4.54 -10.65
CA HIS A 404 36.72 3.73 -11.15
C HIS A 404 36.37 2.25 -11.14
N SER A 405 36.95 1.48 -12.06
CA SER A 405 36.74 0.03 -12.09
C SER A 405 37.71 -0.74 -11.19
N ALA A 406 37.29 -1.92 -10.72
CA ALA A 406 38.16 -2.85 -9.99
C ALA A 406 39.46 -3.19 -10.76
N LEU A 407 39.42 -3.12 -12.09
CA LEU A 407 40.56 -3.35 -12.97
C LEU A 407 41.54 -2.17 -12.95
N GLU A 408 41.04 -0.94 -13.07
CA GLU A 408 41.84 0.30 -13.00
C GLU A 408 42.53 0.45 -11.65
N LEU A 409 41.83 0.10 -10.56
CA LEU A 409 42.35 0.15 -9.20
C LEU A 409 43.25 -1.06 -8.85
N GLY A 410 43.45 -2.00 -9.78
CA GLY A 410 44.31 -3.16 -9.56
C GLY A 410 43.86 -4.08 -8.42
N VAL A 411 42.55 -4.13 -8.14
CA VAL A 411 41.97 -4.93 -7.04
C VAL A 411 42.08 -6.43 -7.32
N TRP A 412 42.06 -6.84 -8.59
CA TRP A 412 42.24 -8.23 -8.98
C TRP A 412 43.70 -8.66 -8.82
N ALA A 413 43.94 -9.74 -8.06
CA ALA A 413 45.30 -10.28 -7.93
C ALA A 413 45.80 -10.88 -9.25
N THR A 414 44.90 -11.56 -9.98
CA THR A 414 45.12 -12.20 -11.29
C THR A 414 43.96 -11.88 -12.23
N LEU A 415 44.26 -11.65 -13.52
CA LEU A 415 43.23 -11.38 -14.53
C LEU A 415 42.43 -12.63 -14.91
N GLU A 416 42.99 -13.82 -14.69
CA GLU A 416 42.33 -15.10 -14.96
C GLU A 416 41.12 -15.31 -14.05
N ASP A 417 41.23 -14.97 -12.77
CA ASP A 417 40.13 -15.06 -11.81
C ASP A 417 38.97 -14.13 -12.21
N ARG A 418 39.30 -12.88 -12.59
CA ARG A 418 38.32 -11.91 -13.13
C ARG A 418 37.59 -12.49 -14.35
N ASN A 419 38.32 -13.02 -15.32
CA ASN A 419 37.74 -13.57 -16.54
C ASN A 419 36.80 -14.74 -16.23
N THR A 420 37.16 -15.59 -15.27
CA THR A 420 36.31 -16.69 -14.79
C THR A 420 34.99 -16.18 -14.20
N ILE A 421 35.06 -15.15 -13.35
CA ILE A 421 33.87 -14.51 -12.75
C ILE A 421 32.99 -13.90 -13.84
N GLN A 422 33.59 -13.17 -14.78
CA GLN A 422 32.88 -12.53 -15.88
C GLN A 422 32.13 -13.57 -16.75
N GLN A 423 32.77 -14.69 -17.10
CA GLN A 423 32.13 -15.75 -17.89
C GLN A 423 30.93 -16.38 -17.14
N ARG A 424 31.06 -16.62 -15.84
CA ARG A 424 29.96 -17.19 -15.05
C ARG A 424 28.80 -16.21 -14.89
N LEU A 425 29.09 -14.93 -14.66
CA LEU A 425 28.08 -13.87 -14.64
C LEU A 425 27.33 -13.78 -15.98
N GLN A 426 28.05 -13.87 -17.11
CA GLN A 426 27.43 -13.88 -18.45
C GLN A 426 26.57 -15.13 -18.70
N ALA A 427 26.97 -16.30 -18.21
CA ALA A 427 26.25 -17.55 -18.43
C ALA A 427 25.03 -17.75 -17.51
N HIS A 428 25.10 -17.27 -16.26
CA HIS A 428 24.15 -17.61 -15.21
C HIS A 428 23.52 -16.40 -14.49
N GLY A 429 23.96 -15.18 -14.78
CA GLY A 429 23.49 -13.96 -14.12
C GLY A 429 23.99 -13.78 -12.67
N SER A 430 24.67 -14.78 -12.10
CA SER A 430 25.23 -14.74 -10.75
C SER A 430 26.46 -15.63 -10.59
N VAL A 431 27.25 -15.34 -9.56
CA VAL A 431 28.36 -16.15 -9.05
C VAL A 431 28.20 -16.22 -7.55
N THR A 432 28.31 -17.41 -6.98
CA THR A 432 28.18 -17.61 -5.53
C THR A 432 29.40 -18.35 -4.99
N ASN A 433 29.92 -17.84 -3.87
CA ASN A 433 30.99 -18.44 -3.08
C ASN A 433 32.22 -18.90 -3.90
N LEU A 434 32.66 -18.07 -4.84
CA LEU A 434 33.87 -18.36 -5.60
C LEU A 434 35.10 -17.92 -4.81
N GLU A 435 35.96 -18.88 -4.47
CA GLU A 435 37.27 -18.58 -3.88
C GLU A 435 38.19 -17.94 -4.95
N THR A 436 38.72 -16.76 -4.65
CA THR A 436 39.63 -16.01 -5.52
C THR A 436 40.61 -15.20 -4.67
N LYS A 437 41.49 -14.44 -5.31
CA LYS A 437 42.43 -13.54 -4.63
C LYS A 437 42.24 -12.10 -5.09
N LEU A 438 42.13 -11.22 -4.11
CA LEU A 438 42.17 -9.78 -4.33
C LEU A 438 43.50 -9.21 -3.85
N ARG A 439 43.71 -7.94 -4.17
CA ARG A 439 44.89 -7.17 -3.84
C ARG A 439 44.46 -5.88 -3.16
N ARG A 440 45.07 -5.59 -2.01
CA ARG A 440 44.88 -4.32 -1.29
C ARG A 440 45.65 -3.20 -1.99
N LYS A 441 45.33 -1.94 -1.66
CA LYS A 441 46.10 -0.75 -2.09
C LYS A 441 47.59 -0.84 -1.75
N SER A 442 47.94 -1.54 -0.66
CA SER A 442 49.34 -1.79 -0.27
C SER A 442 50.09 -2.75 -1.18
N GLY A 443 49.39 -3.42 -2.12
CA GLY A 443 49.94 -4.45 -3.00
C GLY A 443 49.86 -5.88 -2.43
N ALA A 444 49.46 -6.05 -1.18
CA ALA A 444 49.32 -7.37 -0.56
C ALA A 444 48.14 -8.15 -1.19
N SER A 445 48.41 -9.37 -1.65
CA SER A 445 47.36 -10.29 -2.11
C SER A 445 46.82 -11.14 -0.97
N PHE A 446 45.50 -11.32 -0.94
CA PHE A 446 44.80 -12.08 0.10
C PHE A 446 43.63 -12.88 -0.50
N PRO A 447 43.31 -14.05 0.07
CA PRO A 447 42.21 -14.89 -0.41
C PRO A 447 40.86 -14.31 0.05
N VAL A 448 39.87 -14.37 -0.85
CA VAL A 448 38.51 -13.95 -0.57
C VAL A 448 37.51 -14.98 -1.10
N LEU A 449 36.32 -14.96 -0.52
CA LEU A 449 35.13 -15.61 -1.06
C LEU A 449 34.27 -14.55 -1.74
N PHE A 450 34.11 -14.64 -3.05
CA PHE A 450 33.44 -13.65 -3.88
C PHE A 450 32.08 -14.19 -4.38
N SER A 451 31.03 -13.41 -4.14
CA SER A 451 29.69 -13.64 -4.67
C SER A 451 29.21 -12.37 -5.37
N ALA A 452 28.54 -12.50 -6.50
CA ALA A 452 27.96 -11.36 -7.19
C ALA A 452 26.71 -11.75 -7.99
N GLU A 453 25.78 -10.82 -8.13
CA GLU A 453 24.53 -10.97 -8.87
C GLU A 453 24.23 -9.73 -9.69
N VAL A 454 23.67 -9.94 -10.89
CA VAL A 454 23.21 -8.85 -11.74
C VAL A 454 21.85 -8.35 -11.24
N ILE A 455 21.80 -7.07 -10.87
CA ILE A 455 20.59 -6.37 -10.41
C ILE A 455 20.21 -5.27 -11.40
N LEU A 456 18.95 -4.85 -11.38
CA LEU A 456 18.47 -3.67 -12.13
C LEU A 456 18.40 -2.47 -11.18
N LEU A 457 19.11 -1.41 -11.50
CA LEU A 457 19.08 -0.15 -10.76
C LEU A 457 18.70 0.95 -11.75
N GLU A 458 17.54 1.60 -11.55
CA GLU A 458 17.00 2.60 -12.51
C GLU A 458 16.93 2.09 -13.96
N ASP A 459 16.50 0.83 -14.14
CA ASP A 459 16.47 0.11 -15.43
C ASP A 459 17.85 -0.15 -16.08
N GLU A 460 18.95 0.19 -15.41
CA GLU A 460 20.31 -0.11 -15.86
C GLU A 460 20.87 -1.36 -15.16
N PRO A 461 21.45 -2.33 -15.90
CA PRO A 461 22.03 -3.52 -15.30
C PRO A 461 23.31 -3.18 -14.54
N CYS A 462 23.30 -3.47 -13.25
CA CYS A 462 24.40 -3.28 -12.32
C CYS A 462 24.82 -4.62 -11.70
N LEU A 463 25.99 -4.67 -11.11
CA LEU A 463 26.53 -5.82 -10.40
C LEU A 463 26.57 -5.51 -8.90
N LEU A 464 25.82 -6.26 -8.09
CA LEU A 464 25.96 -6.27 -6.64
C LEU A 464 26.93 -7.39 -6.26
N ALA A 465 28.05 -7.04 -5.63
CA ALA A 465 29.04 -8.01 -5.18
C ALA A 465 29.20 -7.96 -3.65
N VAL A 466 29.38 -9.14 -3.07
CA VAL A 466 29.70 -9.37 -1.67
C VAL A 466 31.00 -10.16 -1.61
N THR A 467 31.95 -9.66 -0.82
CA THR A 467 33.29 -10.24 -0.70
C THR A 467 33.62 -10.45 0.78
N ALA A 468 33.93 -11.69 1.15
CA ALA A 468 34.37 -12.04 2.49
C ALA A 468 35.88 -12.36 2.50
N ASP A 469 36.63 -11.80 3.45
CA ASP A 469 38.06 -12.11 3.64
C ASP A 469 38.22 -13.44 4.39
N ILE A 470 38.83 -14.42 3.72
CA ILE A 470 38.99 -15.78 4.26
C ILE A 470 40.43 -16.07 4.72
N THR A 471 41.24 -15.04 4.92
CA THR A 471 42.66 -15.20 5.31
C THR A 471 42.83 -16.02 6.58
N MET A 472 42.06 -15.72 7.63
CA MET A 472 42.13 -16.45 8.91
C MET A 472 41.70 -17.91 8.76
N LEU A 473 40.65 -18.17 7.97
CA LEU A 473 40.16 -19.51 7.69
C LEU A 473 41.24 -20.36 6.99
N LYS A 474 41.86 -19.82 5.93
CA LYS A 474 42.93 -20.51 5.18
C LYS A 474 44.17 -20.76 6.04
N GLN A 475 44.51 -19.86 6.95
CA GLN A 475 45.63 -20.06 7.88
C GLN A 475 45.34 -21.20 8.86
N ALA A 476 44.12 -21.28 9.38
CA ALA A 476 43.70 -22.36 10.28
C ALA A 476 43.68 -23.72 9.57
N GLU A 477 43.12 -23.80 8.37
CA GLU A 477 43.11 -25.02 7.53
C GLU A 477 44.53 -25.54 7.30
N LYS A 478 45.44 -24.67 6.84
CA LYS A 478 46.83 -25.05 6.56
C LYS A 478 47.60 -25.47 7.81
N ALA A 479 47.28 -24.91 8.97
CA ALA A 479 47.89 -25.30 10.25
C ALA A 479 47.44 -26.72 10.65
N LEU A 480 46.16 -27.06 10.44
CA LEU A 480 45.62 -28.38 10.71
C LEU A 480 46.17 -29.45 9.75
N GLU A 481 46.24 -29.14 8.45
CA GLU A 481 46.82 -30.05 7.43
C GLU A 481 48.26 -30.43 7.79
N ARG A 482 49.11 -29.44 8.11
CA ARG A 482 50.49 -29.69 8.52
C ARG A 482 50.60 -30.59 9.75
N LEU A 483 49.70 -30.42 10.72
CA LEU A 483 49.69 -31.26 11.93
C LEU A 483 49.25 -32.69 11.60
N ALA A 484 48.31 -32.87 10.68
CA ALA A 484 47.88 -34.18 10.22
C ALA A 484 49.00 -34.92 9.47
N GLU A 485 49.68 -34.25 8.54
CA GLU A 485 50.84 -34.79 7.81
C GLU A 485 51.97 -35.24 8.75
N ILE A 486 52.33 -34.40 9.73
CA ILE A 486 53.31 -34.74 10.77
C ILE A 486 52.83 -35.94 11.60
N GLY A 487 51.52 -36.01 11.88
CA GLY A 487 50.86 -37.12 12.56
C GLY A 487 51.05 -38.47 11.87
N GLU A 488 50.80 -38.52 10.55
CA GLU A 488 50.94 -39.73 9.74
C GLU A 488 52.39 -40.18 9.62
N LEU A 489 53.30 -39.26 9.33
CA LEU A 489 54.74 -39.56 9.23
C LEU A 489 55.29 -40.08 10.56
N ALA A 490 54.92 -39.46 11.69
CA ALA A 490 55.33 -39.91 13.01
C ALA A 490 54.82 -41.32 13.33
N ALA A 491 53.58 -41.65 12.95
CA ALA A 491 53.02 -42.98 13.16
C ALA A 491 53.74 -44.06 12.36
N MET A 492 54.09 -43.77 11.10
CA MET A 492 54.86 -44.66 10.24
C MET A 492 56.25 -44.93 10.80
N ILE A 493 57.01 -43.87 11.12
CA ILE A 493 58.37 -43.98 11.68
C ILE A 493 58.36 -44.75 13.00
N VAL A 494 57.41 -44.44 13.90
CA VAL A 494 57.29 -45.15 15.18
C VAL A 494 57.07 -46.64 14.97
N HIS A 495 56.24 -47.04 14.02
CA HIS A 495 56.01 -48.46 13.72
C HIS A 495 57.28 -49.14 13.18
N GLU A 496 57.99 -48.52 12.23
CA GLU A 496 59.21 -49.07 11.65
C GLU A 496 60.35 -49.21 12.66
N VAL A 497 60.51 -48.26 13.60
CA VAL A 497 61.55 -48.31 14.65
C VAL A 497 61.15 -49.27 15.78
N ARG A 498 59.86 -49.40 16.08
CA ARG A 498 59.36 -50.31 17.12
C ARG A 498 59.67 -51.77 16.81
N ASN A 499 59.61 -52.17 15.54
CA ASN A 499 59.85 -53.55 15.12
C ASN A 499 61.26 -54.06 15.47
N PRO A 500 62.37 -53.45 15.00
CA PRO A 500 63.72 -53.89 15.36
C PRO A 500 63.99 -53.73 16.85
N LEU A 501 63.46 -52.67 17.49
CA LEU A 501 63.62 -52.48 18.94
C LEU A 501 62.95 -53.59 19.76
N THR A 502 61.78 -54.07 19.33
CA THR A 502 61.10 -55.21 19.96
C THR A 502 61.93 -56.49 19.81
N THR A 503 62.51 -56.74 18.63
CA THR A 503 63.40 -57.89 18.41
C THR A 503 64.66 -57.80 19.30
N ILE A 504 65.29 -56.62 19.40
CA ILE A 504 66.44 -56.39 20.30
C ILE A 504 66.04 -56.67 21.75
N SER A 505 64.90 -56.13 22.19
CA SER A 505 64.38 -56.31 23.55
C SER A 505 64.08 -57.78 23.86
N MET A 506 63.53 -58.54 22.91
CA MET A 506 63.31 -59.98 23.05
C MET A 506 64.63 -60.75 23.21
N GLY A 507 65.63 -60.43 22.38
CA GLY A 507 66.96 -61.03 22.46
C GLY A 507 67.65 -60.75 23.80
N LEU A 508 67.65 -59.49 24.24
CA LEU A 508 68.18 -59.10 25.54
C LEU A 508 67.45 -59.82 26.70
N ASN A 509 66.11 -59.89 26.66
CA ASN A 509 65.33 -60.57 27.70
C ASN A 509 65.62 -62.08 27.79
N ALA A 510 66.04 -62.74 26.71
CA ALA A 510 66.44 -64.15 26.75
C ALA A 510 67.69 -64.36 27.64
N PHE A 511 68.63 -63.41 27.64
CA PHE A 511 69.84 -63.46 28.47
C PHE A 511 69.55 -63.30 29.97
N LYS A 512 68.40 -62.74 30.35
CA LYS A 512 67.98 -62.60 31.76
C LYS A 512 67.78 -63.94 32.47
N LYS A 513 67.53 -65.02 31.71
CA LYS A 513 67.35 -66.38 32.22
C LYS A 513 68.67 -67.16 32.36
N LEU A 514 69.79 -66.62 31.87
CA LEU A 514 71.11 -67.25 31.92
C LEU A 514 71.89 -66.76 33.15
N GLN A 515 72.75 -67.63 33.71
CA GLN A 515 73.72 -67.21 34.71
C GLN A 515 74.88 -66.48 34.03
N LEU A 516 74.83 -65.16 34.07
CA LEU A 516 75.88 -64.26 33.57
C LEU A 516 76.79 -63.81 34.71
N SER A 517 78.05 -63.48 34.41
CA SER A 517 78.92 -62.78 35.38
C SER A 517 78.37 -61.39 35.70
N GLU A 518 78.65 -60.87 36.89
CA GLU A 518 78.19 -59.56 37.40
C GLU A 518 78.34 -58.42 36.36
N ARG A 519 79.51 -58.31 35.73
CA ARG A 519 79.76 -57.31 34.67
C ARG A 519 78.82 -57.42 33.46
N PHE A 520 78.48 -58.63 33.03
CA PHE A 520 77.55 -58.84 31.90
C PHE A 520 76.08 -58.68 32.34
N GLN A 521 75.75 -58.89 33.61
CA GLN A 521 74.43 -58.55 34.17
C GLN A 521 74.23 -57.03 34.18
N GLU A 522 75.24 -56.25 34.55
CA GLU A 522 75.19 -54.78 34.49
C GLU A 522 75.00 -54.27 33.05
N TYR A 523 75.78 -54.76 32.08
CA TYR A 523 75.59 -54.38 30.67
C TYR A 523 74.22 -54.78 30.13
N LEU A 524 73.69 -55.94 30.52
CA LEU A 524 72.35 -56.38 30.13
C LEU A 524 71.27 -55.47 30.72
N SER A 525 71.40 -55.09 32.00
CA SER A 525 70.47 -54.15 32.65
C SER A 525 70.47 -52.80 31.93
N LEU A 526 71.65 -52.22 31.70
CA LEU A 526 71.78 -50.95 30.98
C LEU A 526 71.17 -51.00 29.58
N SER A 527 71.35 -52.11 28.86
CA SER A 527 70.82 -52.28 27.51
C SER A 527 69.29 -52.42 27.50
N LEU A 528 68.73 -53.16 28.47
CA LEU A 528 67.28 -53.29 28.63
C LEU A 528 66.64 -51.96 29.05
N ASP A 529 67.26 -51.23 29.99
CA ASP A 529 66.79 -49.93 30.46
C ASP A 529 66.76 -48.89 29.32
N GLU A 530 67.77 -48.89 28.44
CA GLU A 530 67.79 -48.02 27.26
C GLU A 530 66.76 -48.45 26.20
N ALA A 531 66.55 -49.75 26.00
CA ALA A 531 65.50 -50.24 25.10
C ALA A 531 64.10 -49.82 25.59
N ASP A 532 63.82 -49.97 26.89
CA ASP A 532 62.56 -49.53 27.52
C ASP A 532 62.40 -48.00 27.48
N ARG A 533 63.51 -47.25 27.58
CA ARG A 533 63.52 -45.79 27.39
C ARG A 533 63.15 -45.41 25.96
N LEU A 534 63.75 -46.05 24.96
CA LEU A 534 63.44 -45.80 23.54
C LEU A 534 61.99 -46.16 23.21
N GLN A 535 61.45 -47.27 23.75
CA GLN A 535 60.04 -47.62 23.56
C GLN A 535 59.11 -46.54 24.11
N ARG A 536 59.36 -46.06 25.34
CA ARG A 536 58.58 -44.96 25.94
C ARG A 536 58.67 -43.67 25.13
N LEU A 537 59.83 -43.35 24.57
CA LEU A 537 60.01 -42.19 23.68
C LEU A 537 59.15 -42.30 22.42
N LEU A 538 59.15 -43.47 21.77
CA LEU A 538 58.34 -43.72 20.57
C LEU A 538 56.84 -43.62 20.88
N ASP A 539 56.38 -44.14 22.02
CA ASP A 539 55.00 -43.99 22.47
C ASP A 539 54.62 -42.52 22.69
N GLN A 540 55.50 -41.74 23.31
CA GLN A 540 55.28 -40.31 23.53
C GLN A 540 55.23 -39.50 22.23
N ILE A 541 56.08 -39.82 21.25
CA ILE A 541 56.04 -39.19 19.91
C ILE A 541 54.69 -39.47 19.25
N LEU A 542 54.23 -40.72 19.28
CA LEU A 542 52.94 -41.11 18.70
C LEU A 542 51.76 -40.43 19.39
N LEU A 543 51.79 -40.37 20.73
CA LEU A 543 50.78 -39.70 21.54
C LEU A 543 50.74 -38.20 21.26
N TYR A 544 51.90 -37.57 21.07
CA TYR A 544 51.97 -36.17 20.69
C TYR A 544 51.48 -35.95 19.26
N ALA A 545 51.77 -36.82 18.29
CA ALA A 545 51.51 -36.55 16.88
C ALA A 545 50.04 -36.80 16.47
N ARG A 546 49.35 -37.76 17.09
CA ARG A 546 47.96 -38.10 16.75
C ARG A 546 46.94 -37.02 17.17
N PRO A 547 45.83 -36.86 16.42
CA PRO A 547 44.67 -36.09 16.87
C PRO A 547 44.18 -36.59 18.24
N GLN A 548 43.83 -35.65 19.13
CA GLN A 548 43.28 -36.00 20.44
C GLN A 548 41.76 -36.11 20.33
N THR A 549 41.28 -37.24 19.81
CA THR A 549 39.85 -37.57 19.87
C THR A 549 39.51 -38.00 21.29
N LEU A 550 38.50 -37.37 21.89
CA LEU A 550 38.11 -37.62 23.28
C LEU A 550 36.91 -38.55 23.35
N GLN A 551 37.00 -39.57 24.20
CA GLN A 551 35.87 -40.38 24.63
C GLN A 551 35.36 -39.83 25.97
N ARG A 552 34.55 -38.76 25.89
CA ARG A 552 34.11 -38.03 27.07
C ARG A 552 33.05 -38.83 27.87
N SER A 553 33.18 -38.82 29.19
CA SER A 553 32.25 -39.44 30.14
C SER A 553 32.13 -38.58 31.40
N HIS A 554 31.04 -38.71 32.15
CA HIS A 554 30.92 -38.07 33.45
C HIS A 554 31.95 -38.66 34.41
N LEU A 555 32.88 -37.83 34.87
CA LEU A 555 34.00 -38.23 35.71
C LEU A 555 34.01 -37.41 37.00
N GLU A 556 33.81 -38.07 38.14
CA GLU A 556 33.95 -37.44 39.46
C GLU A 556 35.44 -37.32 39.83
N LEU A 557 35.92 -36.09 40.00
CA LEU A 557 37.34 -35.78 40.05
C LEU A 557 38.03 -36.21 41.34
N ASN A 558 37.36 -36.13 42.50
CA ASN A 558 38.00 -36.49 43.76
C ASN A 558 38.36 -37.99 43.81
N SER A 559 37.41 -38.85 43.45
CA SER A 559 37.58 -40.31 43.40
C SER A 559 38.52 -40.74 42.26
N PHE A 560 38.45 -40.07 41.11
CA PHE A 560 39.35 -40.30 39.99
C PHE A 560 40.82 -39.97 40.33
N ILE A 561 41.07 -38.81 40.95
CA ILE A 561 42.42 -38.40 41.34
C ILE A 561 42.93 -39.28 42.48
N ALA A 562 42.10 -39.61 43.47
CA ALA A 562 42.48 -40.51 44.56
C ALA A 562 42.94 -41.89 44.06
N SER A 563 42.18 -42.50 43.15
CA SER A 563 42.51 -43.80 42.55
C SER A 563 43.73 -43.73 41.59
N SER A 564 43.93 -42.60 40.93
CA SER A 564 45.11 -42.38 40.09
C SER A 564 46.38 -42.22 40.93
N LEU A 565 46.32 -41.46 42.03
CA LEU A 565 47.44 -41.24 42.94
C LEU A 565 47.83 -42.51 43.71
N SER A 566 46.88 -43.38 44.06
CA SER A 566 47.21 -44.66 44.70
C SER A 566 48.07 -45.56 43.81
N THR A 567 47.83 -45.53 42.50
CA THR A 567 48.61 -46.29 41.51
C THR A 567 50.01 -45.69 41.29
N LEU A 568 50.16 -44.39 41.53
CA LEU A 568 51.41 -43.63 41.35
C LEU A 568 52.34 -43.66 42.56
N LYS A 569 51.99 -44.33 43.66
CA LYS A 569 52.87 -44.50 44.84
C LYS A 569 53.94 -45.58 44.66
N THR A 570 53.72 -46.49 43.72
CA THR A 570 54.54 -47.70 43.48
C THR A 570 55.79 -47.48 42.59
N PRO A 571 55.77 -46.58 41.58
CA PRO A 571 56.94 -46.36 40.70
C PRO A 571 58.19 -45.81 41.42
N PRO A 572 59.40 -46.08 40.91
CA PRO A 572 60.66 -45.64 41.53
C PRO A 572 60.77 -44.14 41.80
N ALA A 573 60.22 -43.32 40.92
CA ALA A 573 60.24 -41.86 41.05
C ALA A 573 59.50 -41.33 42.29
N ALA A 574 58.52 -42.09 42.81
CA ALA A 574 57.69 -41.72 43.96
C ALA A 574 58.12 -42.39 45.28
N LEU A 575 59.09 -43.32 45.24
CA LEU A 575 59.59 -44.02 46.43
C LEU A 575 60.20 -43.02 47.44
N GLY A 576 59.68 -43.05 48.67
CA GLY A 576 60.13 -42.19 49.76
C GLY A 576 59.59 -40.75 49.71
N LYS A 577 58.62 -40.42 48.84
CA LYS A 577 57.99 -39.09 48.74
C LYS A 577 56.53 -39.13 49.22
N HIS A 578 56.02 -38.00 49.69
CA HIS A 578 54.64 -37.91 50.20
C HIS A 578 53.70 -37.31 49.16
N LEU A 579 52.78 -38.11 48.61
CA LEU A 579 51.69 -37.63 47.75
C LEU A 579 50.46 -37.29 48.59
N LYS A 580 50.07 -36.01 48.62
CA LYS A 580 48.91 -35.50 49.37
C LYS A 580 47.82 -35.00 48.42
N LEU A 581 46.61 -35.53 48.56
CA LEU A 581 45.41 -35.02 47.88
C LEU A 581 44.67 -34.04 48.80
N ILE A 582 44.37 -32.86 48.29
CA ILE A 582 43.41 -31.91 48.87
C ILE A 582 42.19 -31.90 47.94
N ALA A 583 41.20 -32.71 48.29
CA ALA A 583 39.95 -32.84 47.53
C ALA A 583 39.09 -31.56 47.64
N ALA A 584 38.24 -31.34 46.64
CA ALA A 584 37.23 -30.29 46.72
C ALA A 584 36.20 -30.59 47.82
N THR A 585 35.63 -29.56 48.44
CA THR A 585 34.67 -29.70 49.54
C THR A 585 33.36 -30.38 49.14
N ALA A 586 32.96 -30.26 47.87
CA ALA A 586 31.84 -30.98 47.26
C ALA A 586 32.33 -31.92 46.15
N PRO A 587 31.60 -33.01 45.83
CA PRO A 587 31.88 -33.83 44.65
C PRO A 587 31.82 -32.99 43.38
N VAL A 588 32.83 -33.11 42.52
CA VAL A 588 32.89 -32.37 41.26
C VAL A 588 32.93 -33.35 40.12
N THR A 589 31.93 -33.26 39.24
CA THR A 589 31.85 -34.06 38.02
C THR A 589 32.17 -33.21 36.81
N VAL A 590 33.01 -33.70 35.91
CA VAL A 590 33.29 -33.07 34.60
C VAL A 590 33.03 -34.04 33.46
N LEU A 591 32.70 -33.52 32.29
CA LEU A 591 32.60 -34.29 31.06
C LEU A 591 33.99 -34.43 30.43
N ALA A 592 34.70 -35.52 30.75
CA ALA A 592 36.09 -35.69 30.33
C ALA A 592 36.44 -37.13 29.94
N ASP A 593 37.53 -37.28 29.19
CA ASP A 593 38.12 -38.58 28.87
C ASP A 593 39.01 -39.04 30.03
N ARG A 594 38.58 -40.13 30.68
CA ARG A 594 39.22 -40.68 31.87
C ARG A 594 40.67 -41.08 31.62
N ASP A 595 40.97 -41.72 30.48
CA ASP A 595 42.29 -42.24 30.20
C ASP A 595 43.27 -41.11 29.83
N LYS A 596 42.78 -40.12 29.09
CA LYS A 596 43.56 -38.92 28.76
C LYS A 596 43.85 -38.05 29.98
N LEU A 597 42.89 -37.82 30.86
CA LEU A 597 43.15 -37.12 32.11
C LEU A 597 44.07 -37.93 33.04
N LYS A 598 44.01 -39.26 33.01
CA LYS A 598 44.92 -40.10 33.81
C LYS A 598 46.35 -39.92 33.34
N GLN A 599 46.55 -39.83 32.03
CA GLN A 599 47.84 -39.51 31.42
C GLN A 599 48.35 -38.12 31.83
N VAL A 600 47.47 -37.11 31.89
CA VAL A 600 47.83 -35.77 32.40
C VAL A 600 48.35 -35.87 33.83
N LEU A 601 47.62 -36.55 34.72
CA LEU A 601 48.03 -36.73 36.11
C LEU A 601 49.36 -37.48 36.23
N ILE A 602 49.55 -38.57 35.48
CA ILE A 602 50.81 -39.35 35.48
C ILE A 602 51.99 -38.45 35.10
N ASN A 603 51.87 -37.67 34.02
CA ASN A 603 52.95 -36.81 33.55
C ASN A 603 53.27 -35.69 34.56
N LEU A 604 52.25 -35.02 35.09
CA LEU A 604 52.45 -33.91 36.02
C LEU A 604 52.99 -34.37 37.37
N VAL A 605 52.44 -35.46 37.93
CA VAL A 605 52.89 -36.01 39.22
C VAL A 605 54.30 -36.62 39.09
N THR A 606 54.62 -37.28 37.97
CA THR A 606 55.98 -37.80 37.76
C THR A 606 57.00 -36.67 37.64
N ASN A 607 56.68 -35.60 36.92
CA ASN A 607 57.54 -34.41 36.83
C ASN A 607 57.75 -33.76 38.20
N ALA A 608 56.69 -33.66 39.01
CA ALA A 608 56.74 -33.14 40.37
C ALA A 608 57.60 -34.05 41.29
N CYS A 609 57.42 -35.36 41.21
CA CYS A 609 58.24 -36.35 41.90
C CYS A 609 59.73 -36.16 41.58
N GLU A 610 60.10 -36.06 40.31
CA GLU A 610 61.50 -35.90 39.90
C GLU A 610 62.13 -34.57 40.34
N ALA A 611 61.32 -33.55 40.67
CA ALA A 611 61.80 -32.22 41.06
C ALA A 611 62.05 -32.07 42.57
N VAL A 612 61.62 -33.04 43.38
CA VAL A 612 61.69 -32.99 44.86
C VAL A 612 62.60 -34.06 45.45
N ALA A 613 63.17 -33.76 46.62
CA ALA A 613 64.00 -34.70 47.38
C ALA A 613 63.15 -35.79 48.07
N VAL A 614 63.80 -36.87 48.52
CA VAL A 614 63.16 -37.90 49.35
C VAL A 614 62.67 -37.27 50.65
N GLY A 615 61.44 -37.57 51.06
CA GLY A 615 60.78 -37.01 52.25
C GLY A 615 59.94 -35.74 51.97
N GLU A 616 60.03 -35.14 50.80
CA GLU A 616 59.22 -33.96 50.45
C GLU A 616 57.79 -34.32 50.03
N THR A 617 56.88 -33.34 50.16
CA THR A 617 55.46 -33.51 49.87
C THR A 617 55.09 -32.86 48.53
N ILE A 618 54.36 -33.60 47.71
CA ILE A 618 53.71 -33.12 46.48
C ILE A 618 52.22 -33.05 46.75
N THR A 619 51.63 -31.89 46.51
CA THR A 619 50.21 -31.64 46.77
C THR A 619 49.44 -31.60 45.48
N VAL A 620 48.41 -32.43 45.35
CA VAL A 620 47.40 -32.33 44.29
C VAL A 620 46.15 -31.74 44.90
N ARG A 621 45.72 -30.58 44.44
CA ARG A 621 44.53 -29.86 44.93
C ARG A 621 43.48 -29.79 43.84
N VAL A 622 42.22 -30.03 44.22
CA VAL A 622 41.06 -29.82 43.36
C VAL A 622 40.24 -28.68 43.93
N GLN A 623 39.95 -27.66 43.13
CA GLN A 623 39.16 -26.50 43.55
C GLN A 623 38.28 -25.99 42.42
N VAL A 624 37.04 -25.61 42.74
CA VAL A 624 36.16 -24.89 41.82
C VAL A 624 36.59 -23.42 41.84
N ILE A 625 36.81 -22.84 40.66
CA ILE A 625 37.16 -21.43 40.47
C ILE A 625 35.91 -20.68 39.92
N GLU A 626 35.86 -19.36 40.07
CA GLU A 626 34.84 -18.50 39.48
C GLU A 626 34.62 -18.78 37.97
N HIS A 627 33.39 -18.62 37.49
CA HIS A 627 32.94 -18.85 36.10
C HIS A 627 32.77 -20.33 35.66
N ASP A 628 32.25 -21.21 36.53
CA ASP A 628 32.01 -22.63 36.19
C ASP A 628 33.27 -23.32 35.63
N GLN A 629 34.40 -23.16 36.32
CA GLN A 629 35.62 -23.88 35.99
C GLN A 629 36.14 -24.68 37.18
N ILE A 630 36.71 -25.85 36.91
CA ILE A 630 37.46 -26.62 37.90
C ILE A 630 38.95 -26.49 37.65
N CYS A 631 39.73 -26.42 38.71
CA CYS A 631 41.17 -26.40 38.65
C CYS A 631 41.79 -27.56 39.43
N ILE A 632 42.63 -28.32 38.75
CA ILE A 632 43.48 -29.36 39.31
C ILE A 632 44.89 -28.78 39.38
N GLN A 633 45.39 -28.55 40.60
CA GLN A 633 46.72 -27.98 40.84
C GLN A 633 47.67 -29.04 41.36
N ILE A 634 48.82 -29.19 40.73
CA ILE A 634 49.93 -30.02 41.18
C ILE A 634 51.04 -29.10 41.67
N HIS A 635 51.37 -29.19 42.95
CA HIS A 635 52.35 -28.34 43.59
C HIS A 635 53.49 -29.16 44.18
N ASN A 636 54.72 -28.71 43.93
CA ASN A 636 55.92 -29.30 44.49
C ASN A 636 56.95 -28.23 44.89
N GLY A 637 57.70 -28.51 45.96
CA GLY A 637 58.88 -27.75 46.32
C GLY A 637 60.04 -27.98 45.33
N GLY A 638 61.24 -27.53 45.69
CA GLY A 638 62.45 -27.73 44.89
C GLY A 638 62.93 -26.45 44.19
N VAL A 639 63.91 -26.62 43.30
CA VAL A 639 64.57 -25.50 42.61
C VAL A 639 63.57 -24.82 41.66
N PRO A 640 63.40 -23.48 41.72
CA PRO A 640 62.49 -22.78 40.83
C PRO A 640 62.96 -22.88 39.38
N ILE A 641 62.00 -22.94 38.46
CA ILE A 641 62.27 -22.91 37.03
C ILE A 641 62.58 -21.46 36.63
N PRO A 642 63.72 -21.19 35.96
CA PRO A 642 64.02 -19.87 35.43
C PRO A 642 62.90 -19.31 34.55
N VAL A 643 62.58 -18.02 34.71
CA VAL A 643 61.47 -17.35 34.01
C VAL A 643 61.61 -17.42 32.49
N GLU A 644 62.84 -17.40 31.99
CA GLU A 644 63.17 -17.56 30.56
C GLU A 644 62.74 -18.92 29.96
N PHE A 645 62.60 -19.96 30.79
CA PHE A 645 62.20 -21.28 30.34
C PHE A 645 60.69 -21.50 30.38
N LEU A 646 59.94 -20.73 31.17
CA LEU A 646 58.49 -20.90 31.33
C LEU A 646 57.71 -20.89 29.99
N PRO A 647 57.96 -19.97 29.04
CA PRO A 647 57.26 -19.97 27.74
C PRO A 647 57.59 -21.18 26.85
N ASN A 648 58.69 -21.87 27.13
CA ASN A 648 59.19 -22.98 26.32
C ASN A 648 58.85 -24.36 26.92
N LEU A 649 58.40 -24.45 28.18
CA LEU A 649 58.13 -25.72 28.87
C LEU A 649 57.11 -26.62 28.16
N THR A 650 56.16 -26.03 27.43
CA THR A 650 55.13 -26.78 26.69
C THR A 650 55.49 -27.00 25.23
N LYS A 651 56.67 -26.55 24.77
CA LYS A 651 57.16 -26.83 23.41
C LYS A 651 57.71 -28.26 23.37
N PRO A 652 57.44 -29.03 22.30
CA PRO A 652 57.94 -30.39 22.18
C PRO A 652 59.47 -30.42 22.19
N PHE A 653 60.04 -31.46 22.81
CA PHE A 653 61.48 -31.71 22.97
C PHE A 653 62.25 -30.70 23.84
N PHE A 654 61.57 -29.77 24.50
CA PHE A 654 62.22 -28.87 25.47
C PHE A 654 62.35 -29.56 26.84
N SER A 655 63.58 -29.70 27.34
CA SER A 655 63.83 -30.20 28.70
C SER A 655 65.07 -29.57 29.32
N THR A 656 65.02 -29.33 30.63
CA THR A 656 66.15 -28.87 31.45
C THR A 656 66.88 -30.04 32.14
N LYS A 657 66.41 -31.28 31.95
CA LYS A 657 66.95 -32.50 32.57
C LYS A 657 67.73 -33.34 31.56
N ALA A 658 68.87 -33.89 31.97
CA ALA A 658 69.73 -34.72 31.11
C ALA A 658 69.05 -36.01 30.57
N SER A 659 68.07 -36.56 31.30
CA SER A 659 67.31 -37.76 30.92
C SER A 659 65.89 -37.46 30.41
N GLY A 660 65.47 -36.19 30.39
CA GLY A 660 64.10 -35.79 30.08
C GLY A 660 63.80 -35.81 28.57
N THR A 661 62.65 -36.34 28.20
CA THR A 661 62.23 -36.44 26.78
C THR A 661 61.70 -35.13 26.21
N GLY A 662 61.29 -34.18 27.07
CA GLY A 662 60.71 -32.90 26.68
C GLY A 662 59.33 -32.99 26.01
N LEU A 663 58.69 -34.17 25.96
CA LEU A 663 57.38 -34.36 25.35
C LEU A 663 56.23 -34.38 26.38
N GLY A 664 56.52 -34.67 27.65
CA GLY A 664 55.49 -34.85 28.68
C GLY A 664 54.54 -33.66 28.85
N LEU A 665 55.09 -32.43 29.02
CA LEU A 665 54.29 -31.22 29.17
C LEU A 665 53.60 -30.78 27.86
N ALA A 666 54.22 -31.05 26.71
CA ALA A 666 53.60 -30.79 25.41
C ALA A 666 52.36 -31.69 25.19
N ILE A 667 52.42 -32.96 25.60
CA ILE A 667 51.28 -33.88 25.59
C ILE A 667 50.19 -33.42 26.56
N VAL A 668 50.58 -33.00 27.78
CA VAL A 668 49.62 -32.46 28.76
C VAL A 668 48.85 -31.28 28.18
N LYS A 669 49.56 -30.31 27.58
CA LYS A 669 48.95 -29.13 26.97
C LYS A 669 47.93 -29.53 25.89
N ARG A 670 48.29 -30.42 24.97
CA ARG A 670 47.38 -30.91 23.91
C ARG A 670 46.14 -31.61 24.46
N ILE A 671 46.29 -32.42 25.51
CA ILE A 671 45.15 -33.13 26.12
C ILE A 671 44.22 -32.12 26.80
N VAL A 672 44.77 -31.13 27.51
CA VAL A 672 43.99 -30.11 28.21
C VAL A 672 43.26 -29.20 27.22
N GLU A 673 43.92 -28.76 26.15
CA GLU A 673 43.30 -27.97 25.07
C GLU A 673 42.17 -28.74 24.37
N ALA A 674 42.33 -30.06 24.14
CA ALA A 674 41.26 -30.89 23.57
C ALA A 674 40.03 -31.02 24.49
N HIS A 675 40.20 -30.81 25.80
CA HIS A 675 39.12 -30.74 26.78
C HIS A 675 38.58 -29.31 26.97
N ASP A 676 38.89 -28.39 26.04
CA ASP A 676 38.50 -26.99 26.12
C ASP A 676 39.03 -26.28 27.39
N GLY A 677 40.17 -26.76 27.88
CA GLY A 677 40.81 -26.31 29.12
C GLY A 677 42.09 -25.51 28.92
N GLU A 678 42.64 -24.99 30.01
CA GLU A 678 43.89 -24.20 30.02
C GLU A 678 44.95 -24.82 30.95
N LEU A 679 46.21 -24.80 30.51
CA LEU A 679 47.37 -25.23 31.31
C LEU A 679 48.21 -24.00 31.69
N ARG A 680 48.41 -23.78 33.00
CA ARG A 680 49.27 -22.72 33.53
C ARG A 680 50.39 -23.30 34.39
N ILE A 681 51.59 -22.73 34.29
CA ILE A 681 52.75 -23.14 35.07
C ILE A 681 53.35 -21.90 35.73
N GLU A 682 53.46 -21.93 37.05
CA GLU A 682 54.07 -20.88 37.86
C GLU A 682 55.20 -21.49 38.68
N SER A 683 56.36 -20.84 38.73
CA SER A 683 57.49 -21.29 39.53
C SER A 683 58.16 -20.10 40.20
N LEU A 684 58.18 -20.08 41.54
CA LEU A 684 58.73 -19.00 42.33
C LEU A 684 59.73 -19.56 43.35
N ALA A 685 60.79 -18.80 43.62
CA ALA A 685 61.81 -19.20 44.60
C ALA A 685 61.26 -19.42 46.01
N ALA A 686 60.21 -18.68 46.39
CA ALA A 686 59.62 -18.74 47.73
C ALA A 686 58.59 -19.87 47.91
N THR A 687 57.92 -20.30 46.83
CA THR A 687 56.78 -21.22 46.91
C THR A 687 56.93 -22.47 46.05
N GLY A 688 58.03 -22.67 45.32
CA GLY A 688 58.21 -23.83 44.45
C GLY A 688 57.40 -23.73 43.15
N THR A 689 57.08 -24.88 42.54
CA THR A 689 56.41 -24.95 41.24
C THR A 689 54.97 -25.43 41.39
N THR A 690 54.05 -24.72 40.74
CA THR A 690 52.62 -25.07 40.64
C THR A 690 52.22 -25.20 39.19
N VAL A 691 51.67 -26.35 38.82
CA VAL A 691 51.04 -26.58 37.52
C VAL A 691 49.54 -26.66 37.71
N SER A 692 48.80 -25.78 37.04
CA SER A 692 47.35 -25.67 37.12
C SER A 692 46.71 -26.12 35.81
N VAL A 693 45.82 -27.11 35.89
CA VAL A 693 44.97 -27.57 34.79
C VAL A 693 43.55 -27.09 35.05
N GLN A 694 43.05 -26.21 34.18
CA GLN A 694 41.69 -25.68 34.24
C GLN A 694 40.82 -26.40 33.22
N LEU A 695 39.63 -26.86 33.64
CA LEU A 695 38.65 -27.52 32.79
C LEU A 695 37.28 -26.87 33.00
N PRO A 696 36.41 -26.81 31.97
CA PRO A 696 35.05 -26.31 32.14
C PRO A 696 34.21 -27.25 33.03
N LEU A 697 33.43 -26.67 33.95
CA LEU A 697 32.27 -27.36 34.52
C LEU A 697 31.19 -27.37 33.44
N THR A 698 30.84 -28.54 32.95
CA THR A 698 29.57 -28.74 32.24
C THR A 698 28.50 -29.11 33.25
N HIS A 699 27.41 -28.34 33.29
CA HIS A 699 26.16 -28.68 33.99
C HIS A 699 25.55 -29.98 33.44
#